data_AF-A0A7Y4VCT6-F1
#
_entry.id   AF-A0A7Y4VCT6-F1
#
_cell.length_a   1.000
_cell.length_b   1.000
_cell.length_c   1.000
_cell.angle_alpha   90.00
_cell.angle_beta   90.00
_cell.angle_gamma   90.00
#
_symmetry.space_group_name_H-M   'P 1'
#
loop_
_entity.id
_entity.type
_entity.pdbx_description
1 polymer ?
#
loop_
_entity_poly.entity_id
_entity_poly.type
_entity_poly.pdbx_seq_one_letter_code
_entity_poly.pdbx_strand_id
1 'polypeptide(L)'
;MNWPLLQNSLLLAGTTTALAVGFGLVAALWLATLEARWRNVFLALAVVALALPPFLVTNCWISLLGETGVLRAWLPLKIYSLGGTIWILALLLWPITSFAALAAWRRLEAAQLECEPAMTGFSLLRWLLVPAAKGELALAAVLTFVLALNNFAVPAILQTKVLPDEMWVQFNTKFDTLTALRLSVPLVIAPVLLLAWATRRSVAWPRIQGAVAASVFRRQLGSTWRIGSGVLATLLCVLSVGLPLGQIVFVQRTWAELPGAIDASTGTIWNSFWFAALAATVVIGAALVLSTSFLQRRDAKGAEKTQRSLSPLWLSAFSASLRLSLVWLPFFIPGVLIGIALIKVFNRPVLAAFYQSAGIVLLALVIRYFALAWTAARHAVAGVDKDLTDAARLEGAARWQMFRFVIWPQIAPQMFAAWYVVYLLGLWDVESIVIVQPPGGETLALKIFNLLHYGYAAQVNALCLALLGLAVFPLVAWNVAKWIWGKCSCLPNVGTYGTDALNGVRRLVLLCILVLGTAIFCPGCSPSDGKHEAALQGQFFERAIVIGSRGVGIGEFNKPRSVACDTNGNVYVVDMTGRVQKFSMDGKFLLTWQMPQTDLGKPKGMGHDRDGNIIVIEPHYQRVNHFTPDGKLVAQWGCRGTNEGCFLLPRSVAQNSRGGILVSEYTLAERVQRFKVSSSKFQVQSSSGSGALPEVSSEKNWPYAKVDTALSAKAQEHAGSETGALQREATVLQVIGRPGNGPGEFNRAEGICVDSEDKIYVADSCNHRIQIFSADGKFLREFGKAGSGLGELSYPYDIKVDKSGNIFVCEFGNSRIQVFDKNCQPIETIGRAGAGPGEFSNPWGIAFDSHENLYVADALNHRVQKLVRIPESRVQSPQSPSALASSGLRTSK
;
A
#
# COMPACT_ATOMS: atom_id res chain seq x y z
N MET A 1 2.87 -26.25 -3.06
CA MET A 1 3.19 -25.37 -1.92
C MET A 1 4.70 -25.16 -1.89
N ASN A 2 5.18 -23.92 -1.87
CA ASN A 2 6.62 -23.64 -1.89
C ASN A 2 7.18 -23.78 -0.47
N TRP A 3 7.68 -24.99 -0.15
CA TRP A 3 8.14 -25.33 1.20
C TRP A 3 9.30 -24.44 1.72
N PRO A 4 10.31 -24.09 0.90
CA PRO A 4 11.33 -23.11 1.29
C PRO A 4 10.78 -21.76 1.76
N LEU A 5 9.73 -21.24 1.11
CA LEU A 5 9.12 -19.96 1.50
C LEU A 5 8.40 -20.04 2.85
N LEU A 6 7.72 -21.16 3.12
CA LEU A 6 7.12 -21.40 4.43
C LEU A 6 8.19 -21.54 5.51
N GLN A 7 9.30 -22.22 5.23
CA GLN A 7 10.44 -22.31 6.15
C GLN A 7 11.02 -20.92 6.46
N ASN A 8 11.20 -20.07 5.45
CA ASN A 8 11.64 -18.68 5.64
C ASN A 8 10.66 -17.89 6.51
N SER A 9 9.36 -18.00 6.26
CA SER A 9 8.32 -17.34 7.07
C SER A 9 8.31 -17.82 8.53
N LEU A 10 8.46 -19.12 8.77
CA LEU A 10 8.52 -19.69 10.13
C LEU A 10 9.82 -19.28 10.85
N LEU A 11 10.95 -19.29 10.14
CA LEU A 11 12.23 -18.84 10.69
C LEU A 11 12.18 -17.34 11.03
N LEU A 12 11.65 -16.52 10.12
CA LEU A 12 11.41 -15.09 10.34
C LEU A 12 10.58 -14.88 11.61
N ALA A 13 9.40 -15.50 11.68
CA ALA A 13 8.47 -15.32 12.78
C ALA A 13 9.04 -15.81 14.11
N GLY A 14 9.68 -16.99 14.12
CA GLY A 14 10.26 -17.59 15.32
C GLY A 14 11.42 -16.78 15.89
N THR A 15 12.36 -16.36 15.05
CA THR A 15 13.52 -15.55 15.47
C THR A 15 13.12 -14.13 15.88
N THR A 16 12.20 -13.50 15.14
CA THR A 16 11.59 -12.21 15.52
C THR A 16 10.95 -12.30 16.90
N THR A 17 10.21 -13.38 17.16
CA THR A 17 9.57 -13.61 18.47
C THR A 17 10.60 -13.75 19.57
N ALA A 18 11.64 -14.55 19.37
CA ALA A 18 12.68 -14.75 20.37
C ALA A 18 13.39 -13.42 20.72
N LEU A 19 13.74 -12.62 19.72
CA LEU A 19 14.38 -11.32 19.91
C LEU A 19 13.43 -10.30 20.57
N ALA A 20 12.20 -10.18 20.08
CA ALA A 20 11.19 -9.28 20.65
C ALA A 20 10.84 -9.65 22.11
N VAL A 21 10.83 -10.94 22.45
CA VAL A 21 10.65 -11.40 23.84
C VAL A 21 11.85 -11.01 24.70
N GLY A 22 13.08 -11.22 24.21
CA GLY A 22 14.29 -10.79 24.91
C GLY A 22 14.31 -9.29 25.17
N PHE A 23 14.08 -8.48 24.13
CA PHE A 23 14.00 -7.01 24.21
C PHE A 23 12.88 -6.55 25.15
N GLY A 24 11.70 -7.14 25.03
CA GLY A 24 10.55 -6.83 25.88
C GLY A 24 10.77 -7.15 27.35
N LEU A 25 11.41 -8.28 27.67
CA LEU A 25 11.75 -8.65 29.05
C LEU A 25 12.76 -7.69 29.67
N VAL A 26 13.81 -7.32 28.92
CA VAL A 26 14.81 -6.35 29.38
C VAL A 26 14.16 -4.99 29.65
N ALA A 27 13.30 -4.53 28.75
CA ALA A 27 12.56 -3.28 28.94
C ALA A 27 11.59 -3.34 30.13
N ALA A 28 10.87 -4.47 30.31
CA ALA A 28 9.97 -4.66 31.44
C ALA A 28 10.73 -4.65 32.79
N LEU A 29 11.92 -5.27 32.85
CA LEU A 29 12.73 -5.30 34.06
C LEU A 29 13.11 -3.89 34.49
N TRP A 30 13.53 -3.07 33.55
CA TRP A 30 13.85 -1.68 33.84
C TRP A 30 12.60 -0.90 34.26
N LEU A 31 11.48 -1.04 33.53
CA LEU A 31 10.21 -0.38 33.85
C LEU A 31 9.70 -0.69 35.26
N ALA A 32 9.86 -1.92 35.73
CA ALA A 32 9.47 -2.32 37.08
C ALA A 32 10.29 -1.60 38.18
N THR A 33 11.50 -1.13 37.88
CA THR A 33 12.36 -0.37 38.80
C THR A 33 12.07 1.13 38.84
N LEU A 34 11.29 1.65 37.91
CA LEU A 34 11.01 3.08 37.77
C LEU A 34 9.83 3.53 38.64
N GLU A 35 9.97 4.74 39.18
CA GLU A 35 8.87 5.45 39.83
C GLU A 35 7.78 5.83 38.83
N ALA A 36 6.56 6.04 39.33
CA ALA A 36 5.36 6.18 38.49
C ALA A 36 5.50 7.26 37.40
N ARG A 37 6.10 8.41 37.72
CA ARG A 37 6.34 9.51 36.76
C ARG A 37 7.16 9.05 35.55
N TRP A 38 8.34 8.49 35.79
CA TRP A 38 9.27 8.08 34.71
C TRP A 38 8.80 6.82 34.00
N ARG A 39 8.18 5.90 34.74
CA ARG A 39 7.55 4.71 34.17
C ARG A 39 6.47 5.07 33.16
N ASN A 40 5.62 6.04 33.47
CA ASN A 40 4.56 6.47 32.56
C ASN A 40 5.12 7.12 31.28
N VAL A 41 6.21 7.89 31.37
CA VAL A 41 6.90 8.44 30.20
C VAL A 41 7.42 7.32 29.29
N PHE A 42 8.08 6.32 29.85
CA PHE A 42 8.61 5.22 29.05
C PHE A 42 7.50 4.30 28.50
N LEU A 43 6.42 4.08 29.25
CA LEU A 43 5.24 3.39 28.72
C LEU A 43 4.67 4.14 27.52
N ALA A 44 4.61 5.48 27.56
CA ALA A 44 4.22 6.27 26.41
C ALA A 44 5.18 6.09 25.23
N LEU A 45 6.50 6.06 25.46
CA LEU A 45 7.49 5.76 24.40
C LEU A 45 7.33 4.37 23.80
N ALA A 46 7.03 3.35 24.61
CA ALA A 46 6.77 1.99 24.14
C ALA A 46 5.48 1.90 23.32
N VAL A 47 4.45 2.67 23.69
CA VAL A 47 3.23 2.83 22.89
C VAL A 47 3.54 3.52 21.56
N VAL A 48 4.37 4.58 21.58
CA VAL A 48 4.84 5.25 20.36
C VAL A 48 5.58 4.25 19.47
N ALA A 49 6.49 3.43 20.02
CA ALA A 49 7.22 2.41 19.26
C ALA A 49 6.27 1.43 18.54
N LEU A 50 5.21 0.97 19.22
CA LEU A 50 4.20 0.09 18.63
C LEU A 50 3.32 0.80 17.59
N ALA A 51 3.14 2.11 17.74
CA ALA A 51 2.31 2.95 16.88
C ALA A 51 3.09 3.59 15.70
N LEU A 52 4.41 3.46 15.65
CA LEU A 52 5.20 3.99 14.54
C LEU A 52 4.88 3.25 13.24
N PRO A 53 4.76 3.98 12.12
CA PRO A 53 4.57 3.35 10.81
C PRO A 53 5.77 2.43 10.51
N PRO A 54 5.53 1.16 10.12
CA PRO A 54 6.60 0.23 9.76
C PRO A 54 7.51 0.80 8.66
N PHE A 55 6.92 1.51 7.69
CA PHE A 55 7.60 2.18 6.58
C PHE A 55 8.67 3.16 7.04
N LEU A 56 8.40 3.92 8.10
CA LEU A 56 9.33 4.90 8.64
C LEU A 56 10.54 4.20 9.27
N VAL A 57 10.29 3.18 10.09
CA VAL A 57 11.36 2.41 10.73
C VAL A 57 12.21 1.73 9.64
N THR A 58 11.59 1.10 8.65
CA THR A 58 12.28 0.47 7.53
C THR A 58 13.11 1.48 6.73
N ASN A 59 12.56 2.64 6.38
CA ASN A 59 13.28 3.68 5.64
C ASN A 59 14.51 4.19 6.40
N CYS A 60 14.39 4.35 7.72
CA CYS A 60 15.51 4.73 8.57
C CYS A 60 16.66 3.74 8.49
N TRP A 61 16.37 2.45 8.69
CA TRP A 61 17.40 1.42 8.63
C TRP A 61 17.97 1.21 7.21
N ILE A 62 17.17 1.41 6.16
CA ILE A 62 17.67 1.46 4.77
C ILE A 62 18.62 2.64 4.57
N SER A 63 18.32 3.82 5.10
CA SER A 63 19.23 4.98 4.97
C SER A 63 20.55 4.80 5.72
N LEU A 64 20.56 3.99 6.78
CA LEU A 64 21.75 3.74 7.59
C LEU A 64 22.60 2.59 7.06
N LEU A 65 21.97 1.46 6.70
CA LEU A 65 22.64 0.20 6.35
C LEU A 65 22.32 -0.32 4.93
N GLY A 66 21.56 0.44 4.15
CA GLY A 66 21.30 0.16 2.75
C GLY A 66 22.54 0.32 1.87
N GLU A 67 22.38 0.17 0.56
CA GLU A 67 23.52 0.09 -0.35
C GLU A 67 24.42 1.33 -0.32
N THR A 68 23.82 2.51 -0.15
CA THR A 68 24.50 3.80 0.00
C THR A 68 24.44 4.33 1.45
N GLY A 69 24.21 3.44 2.42
CA GLY A 69 23.95 3.84 3.80
C GLY A 69 25.18 4.38 4.53
N VAL A 70 24.98 5.40 5.36
CA VAL A 70 26.06 6.11 6.07
C VAL A 70 26.89 5.18 6.97
N LEU A 71 26.25 4.18 7.58
CA LEU A 71 26.91 3.23 8.47
C LEU A 71 27.44 1.99 7.75
N ARG A 72 27.19 1.81 6.45
CA ARG A 72 27.58 0.59 5.72
C ARG A 72 29.09 0.36 5.71
N ALA A 73 29.88 1.44 5.62
CA ALA A 73 31.33 1.36 5.63
C ALA A 73 31.90 0.87 6.98
N TRP A 74 31.16 1.10 8.07
CA TRP A 74 31.57 0.76 9.44
C TRP A 74 30.97 -0.57 9.91
N LEU A 75 29.79 -0.92 9.39
CA LEU A 75 29.03 -2.09 9.81
C LEU A 75 28.54 -2.83 8.54
N PRO A 76 29.25 -3.88 8.07
CA PRO A 76 28.95 -4.57 6.82
C PRO A 76 27.75 -5.53 6.94
N LEU A 77 26.68 -5.11 7.60
CA LEU A 77 25.42 -5.84 7.72
C LEU A 77 24.56 -5.62 6.47
N LYS A 78 23.95 -6.68 5.94
CA LYS A 78 23.05 -6.62 4.79
C LYS A 78 21.62 -6.38 5.26
N ILE A 79 21.13 -5.14 5.15
CA ILE A 79 19.75 -4.81 5.53
C ILE A 79 18.70 -5.46 4.61
N TYR A 80 19.00 -5.62 3.32
CA TYR A 80 18.19 -6.34 2.34
C TYR A 80 18.37 -7.85 2.51
N SER A 81 17.93 -8.38 3.65
CA SER A 81 18.05 -9.79 4.00
C SER A 81 16.96 -10.23 4.98
N LEU A 82 16.84 -11.55 5.15
CA LEU A 82 16.00 -12.14 6.19
C LEU A 82 16.38 -11.59 7.58
N GLY A 83 17.68 -11.45 7.86
CA GLY A 83 18.18 -10.89 9.13
C GLY A 83 17.78 -9.43 9.34
N GLY A 84 17.83 -8.61 8.30
CA GLY A 84 17.37 -7.21 8.35
C GLY A 84 15.86 -7.11 8.62
N THR A 85 15.07 -8.00 8.01
CA THR A 85 13.62 -8.10 8.26
C THR A 85 13.32 -8.50 9.71
N ILE A 86 14.02 -9.53 10.22
CA ILE A 86 13.91 -9.98 11.63
C ILE A 86 14.21 -8.83 12.59
N TRP A 87 15.29 -8.09 12.32
CA TRP A 87 15.72 -6.97 13.14
C TRP A 87 14.65 -5.87 13.23
N ILE A 88 14.13 -5.41 12.09
CA ILE A 88 13.12 -4.35 12.05
C ILE A 88 11.82 -4.81 12.73
N LEU A 89 11.36 -6.04 12.46
CA LEU A 89 10.14 -6.54 13.12
C LEU A 89 10.32 -6.71 14.63
N ALA A 90 11.50 -7.11 15.10
CA ALA A 90 11.78 -7.20 16.54
C ALA A 90 11.75 -5.82 17.22
N LEU A 91 12.27 -4.78 16.55
CA LEU A 91 12.21 -3.39 17.03
C LEU A 91 10.79 -2.82 17.07
N LEU A 92 9.89 -3.30 16.21
CA LEU A 92 8.48 -2.89 16.20
C LEU A 92 7.63 -3.64 17.25
N LEU A 93 7.92 -4.93 17.49
CA LEU A 93 7.04 -5.82 18.26
C LEU A 93 7.46 -6.06 19.72
N TRP A 94 8.66 -5.64 20.14
CA TRP A 94 9.09 -5.77 21.55
C TRP A 94 8.14 -5.17 22.61
N PRO A 95 7.38 -4.07 22.35
CA PRO A 95 6.50 -3.49 23.35
C PRO A 95 5.40 -4.46 23.82
N ILE A 96 4.95 -5.37 22.94
CA ILE A 96 3.92 -6.37 23.26
C ILE A 96 4.35 -7.23 24.44
N THR A 97 5.57 -7.76 24.40
CA THR A 97 6.11 -8.58 25.48
C THR A 97 6.40 -7.75 26.73
N SER A 98 6.88 -6.51 26.57
CA SER A 98 7.13 -5.62 27.70
C SER A 98 5.87 -5.34 28.51
N PHE A 99 4.75 -5.03 27.84
CA PHE A 99 3.46 -4.81 28.49
C PHE A 99 2.93 -6.06 29.17
N ALA A 100 3.04 -7.24 28.53
CA ALA A 100 2.60 -8.51 29.10
C ALA A 100 3.39 -8.89 30.37
N ALA A 101 4.72 -8.76 30.32
CA ALA A 101 5.60 -9.02 31.46
C ALA A 101 5.31 -8.07 32.63
N LEU A 102 5.22 -6.77 32.35
CA LEU A 102 4.93 -5.77 33.37
C LEU A 102 3.54 -5.95 33.99
N ALA A 103 2.53 -6.30 33.19
CA ALA A 103 1.18 -6.57 33.67
C ALA A 103 1.13 -7.78 34.63
N ALA A 104 1.95 -8.81 34.38
CA ALA A 104 2.08 -9.95 35.28
C ALA A 104 2.76 -9.57 36.59
N TRP A 105 3.90 -8.88 36.53
CA TRP A 105 4.68 -8.54 37.74
C TRP A 105 3.99 -7.53 38.64
N ARG A 106 3.09 -6.70 38.11
CA ARG A 106 2.27 -5.79 38.92
C ARG A 106 1.23 -6.51 39.80
N ARG A 107 1.03 -7.81 39.61
CA ARG A 107 0.16 -8.65 40.45
C ARG A 107 0.91 -9.30 41.61
N LEU A 108 2.24 -9.20 41.63
CA LEU A 108 3.03 -9.73 42.73
C LEU A 108 2.79 -8.88 43.98
N GLU A 109 2.68 -9.53 45.12
CA GLU A 109 2.58 -8.87 46.41
C GLU A 109 3.98 -8.57 46.97
N ALA A 110 4.11 -7.52 47.78
CA ALA A 110 5.38 -7.18 48.42
C ALA A 110 5.96 -8.35 49.24
N ALA A 111 5.09 -9.08 49.93
CA ALA A 111 5.45 -10.27 50.71
C ALA A 111 6.14 -11.35 49.85
N GLN A 112 5.72 -11.54 48.59
CA GLN A 112 6.32 -12.53 47.69
C GLN A 112 7.75 -12.17 47.26
N LEU A 113 8.09 -10.88 47.24
CA LEU A 113 9.45 -10.40 46.95
C LEU A 113 10.34 -10.29 48.19
N GLU A 114 9.74 -10.25 49.38
CA GLU A 114 10.46 -10.10 50.65
C GLU A 114 10.63 -11.43 51.41
N CYS A 115 9.90 -12.48 51.03
CA CYS A 115 9.90 -13.79 51.70
C CYS A 115 11.28 -14.47 51.74
N GLU A 116 12.17 -14.19 50.78
CA GLU A 116 13.51 -14.78 50.70
C GLU A 116 14.56 -13.71 50.32
N PRO A 117 15.27 -13.11 51.29
CA PRO A 117 16.25 -12.05 51.04
C PRO A 117 17.44 -12.45 50.14
N ALA A 118 17.68 -13.75 49.98
CA ALA A 118 18.74 -14.29 49.13
C ALA A 118 18.38 -14.36 47.63
N MET A 119 17.09 -14.23 47.27
CA MET A 119 16.65 -14.22 45.87
C MET A 119 16.89 -12.87 45.19
N THR A 120 18.11 -12.64 44.72
CA THR A 120 18.51 -11.40 44.04
C THR A 120 19.00 -11.60 42.60
N GLY A 121 18.85 -10.57 41.75
CA GLY A 121 19.39 -10.57 40.38
C GLY A 121 18.85 -11.71 39.50
N PHE A 122 19.73 -12.60 39.03
CA PHE A 122 19.34 -13.67 38.12
C PHE A 122 18.45 -14.73 38.78
N SER A 123 18.64 -15.02 40.08
CA SER A 123 17.81 -15.99 40.79
C SER A 123 16.37 -15.49 40.91
N LEU A 124 16.18 -14.20 41.22
CA LEU A 124 14.88 -13.53 41.18
C LEU A 124 14.21 -13.65 39.80
N LEU A 125 14.96 -13.38 38.73
CA LEU A 125 14.44 -13.46 37.37
C LEU A 125 13.98 -14.88 37.01
N ARG A 126 14.84 -15.88 37.25
CA ARG A 126 14.63 -17.28 36.88
C ARG A 126 13.53 -17.95 37.70
N TRP A 127 13.49 -17.71 39.01
CA TRP A 127 12.67 -18.48 39.93
C TRP A 127 11.37 -17.80 40.34
N LEU A 128 11.26 -16.47 40.25
CA LEU A 128 10.04 -15.74 40.59
C LEU A 128 9.42 -15.03 39.38
N LEU A 129 10.16 -14.14 38.72
CA LEU A 129 9.59 -13.22 37.73
C LEU A 129 9.14 -13.93 36.44
N VAL A 130 10.00 -14.77 35.84
CA VAL A 130 9.65 -15.51 34.61
C VAL A 130 8.53 -16.53 34.87
N PRO A 131 8.56 -17.34 35.95
CA PRO A 131 7.45 -18.22 36.30
C PRO A 131 6.12 -17.47 36.52
N ALA A 132 6.15 -16.34 37.23
CA ALA A 132 4.96 -15.52 37.46
C ALA A 132 4.37 -14.94 36.17
N ALA A 133 5.22 -14.60 35.19
CA ALA A 133 4.80 -14.05 33.91
C ALA A 133 4.59 -15.10 32.80
N LYS A 134 4.83 -16.40 33.06
CA LYS A 134 4.85 -17.47 32.04
C LYS A 134 3.60 -17.50 31.16
N GLY A 135 2.42 -17.30 31.75
CA GLY A 135 1.16 -17.28 31.00
C GLY A 135 1.06 -16.12 30.01
N GLU A 136 1.35 -14.90 30.49
CA GLU A 136 1.28 -13.67 29.70
C GLU A 136 2.41 -13.60 28.66
N LEU A 137 3.62 -14.06 29.01
CA LEU A 137 4.75 -14.16 28.09
C LEU A 137 4.48 -15.15 26.96
N ALA A 138 3.86 -16.30 27.28
CA ALA A 138 3.49 -17.26 26.24
C ALA A 138 2.45 -16.67 25.28
N LEU A 139 1.47 -15.93 25.79
CA LEU A 139 0.49 -15.24 24.96
C LEU A 139 1.14 -14.15 24.09
N ALA A 140 2.02 -13.31 24.67
CA ALA A 140 2.74 -12.27 23.96
C ALA A 140 3.68 -12.82 22.88
N ALA A 141 4.39 -13.91 23.18
CA ALA A 141 5.25 -14.59 22.20
C ALA A 141 4.42 -15.13 21.03
N VAL A 142 3.31 -15.79 21.33
CA VAL A 142 2.40 -16.36 20.34
C VAL A 142 1.72 -15.26 19.48
N LEU A 143 1.34 -14.14 20.10
CA LEU A 143 0.84 -12.95 19.41
C LEU A 143 1.90 -12.34 18.48
N THR A 144 3.12 -12.18 18.97
CA THR A 144 4.27 -11.65 18.22
C THR A 144 4.60 -12.55 17.03
N PHE A 145 4.59 -13.86 17.25
CA PHE A 145 4.82 -14.86 16.21
C PHE A 145 3.81 -14.74 15.08
N VAL A 146 2.51 -14.64 15.40
CA VAL A 146 1.48 -14.51 14.36
C VAL A 146 1.54 -13.19 13.63
N LEU A 147 1.79 -12.08 14.33
CA LEU A 147 1.95 -10.77 13.69
C LEU A 147 3.19 -10.74 12.78
N ALA A 148 4.29 -11.36 13.17
CA ALA A 148 5.50 -11.46 12.35
C ALA A 148 5.32 -12.43 11.17
N LEU A 149 4.66 -13.57 11.38
CA LEU A 149 4.39 -14.58 10.34
C LEU A 149 3.53 -14.00 9.22
N ASN A 150 2.56 -13.18 9.57
CA ASN A 150 1.58 -12.64 8.64
C ASN A 150 1.92 -11.21 8.17
N ASN A 151 3.05 -10.64 8.62
CA ASN A 151 3.52 -9.35 8.13
C ASN A 151 3.96 -9.46 6.67
N PHE A 152 3.39 -8.60 5.83
CA PHE A 152 3.72 -8.52 4.41
C PHE A 152 4.59 -7.29 4.08
N ALA A 153 4.31 -6.16 4.73
CA ALA A 153 4.85 -4.86 4.33
C ALA A 153 6.38 -4.76 4.46
N VAL A 154 6.95 -5.16 5.61
CA VAL A 154 8.41 -5.04 5.83
C VAL A 154 9.20 -6.01 4.93
N PRO A 155 8.82 -7.30 4.83
CA PRO A 155 9.46 -8.22 3.88
C PRO A 155 9.42 -7.72 2.43
N ALA A 156 8.28 -7.18 1.97
CA ALA A 156 8.13 -6.67 0.60
C ALA A 156 9.08 -5.50 0.31
N ILE A 157 9.21 -4.53 1.23
CA ILE A 157 10.13 -3.39 1.08
C ILE A 157 11.59 -3.85 1.05
N LEU A 158 11.94 -4.80 1.92
CA LEU A 158 13.30 -5.37 1.98
C LEU A 158 13.53 -6.49 0.95
N GLN A 159 12.55 -6.77 0.09
CA GLN A 159 12.60 -7.80 -0.95
C GLN A 159 12.93 -9.20 -0.41
N THR A 160 12.49 -9.49 0.82
CA THR A 160 12.71 -10.77 1.49
C THR A 160 11.58 -11.73 1.12
N LYS A 161 11.94 -12.82 0.42
CA LYS A 161 10.97 -13.81 -0.04
C LYS A 161 10.37 -14.61 1.11
N VAL A 162 9.11 -14.32 1.40
CA VAL A 162 8.28 -14.98 2.43
C VAL A 162 6.95 -15.44 1.82
N LEU A 163 6.30 -16.41 2.45
CA LEU A 163 5.04 -16.96 1.93
C LEU A 163 3.91 -15.91 1.78
N PRO A 164 3.66 -14.98 2.74
CA PRO A 164 2.64 -13.94 2.56
C PRO A 164 2.90 -13.03 1.35
N ASP A 165 4.16 -12.68 1.12
CA ASP A 165 4.61 -11.85 -0.01
C ASP A 165 4.41 -12.56 -1.34
N GLU A 166 4.89 -13.80 -1.46
CA GLU A 166 4.70 -14.60 -2.67
C GLU A 166 3.21 -14.82 -2.99
N MET A 167 2.39 -15.10 -1.98
CA MET A 167 0.95 -15.25 -2.16
C MET A 167 0.32 -13.97 -2.74
N TRP A 168 0.70 -12.80 -2.22
CA TRP A 168 0.25 -11.52 -2.74
C TRP A 168 0.74 -11.29 -4.17
N VAL A 169 2.04 -11.50 -4.46
CA VAL A 169 2.61 -11.35 -5.81
C VAL A 169 1.88 -12.25 -6.79
N GLN A 170 1.68 -13.52 -6.47
CA GLN A 170 1.01 -14.47 -7.34
C GLN A 170 -0.45 -14.10 -7.58
N PHE A 171 -1.18 -13.68 -6.54
CA PHE A 171 -2.55 -13.21 -6.70
C PHE A 171 -2.64 -11.95 -7.55
N ASN A 172 -1.83 -10.92 -7.25
CA ASN A 172 -1.82 -9.66 -7.99
C ASN A 172 -1.40 -9.87 -9.46
N THR A 173 -0.65 -10.94 -9.75
CA THR A 173 -0.17 -11.26 -11.10
C THR A 173 -1.17 -12.11 -11.88
N LYS A 174 -1.65 -13.22 -11.31
CA LYS A 174 -2.50 -14.22 -11.98
C LYS A 174 -4.00 -14.01 -11.73
N PHE A 175 -4.35 -13.20 -10.74
CA PHE A 175 -5.72 -12.98 -10.26
C PHE A 175 -6.48 -14.28 -9.88
N ASP A 176 -5.74 -15.35 -9.55
CA ASP A 176 -6.30 -16.64 -9.16
C ASP A 176 -6.62 -16.66 -7.65
N THR A 177 -7.86 -16.29 -7.35
CA THR A 177 -8.40 -16.32 -5.98
C THR A 177 -8.31 -17.68 -5.31
N LEU A 178 -8.50 -18.79 -6.05
CA LEU A 178 -8.60 -20.13 -5.46
C LEU A 178 -7.21 -20.65 -5.08
N THR A 179 -6.23 -20.45 -5.95
CA THR A 179 -4.84 -20.83 -5.66
C THR A 179 -4.26 -19.99 -4.53
N ALA A 180 -4.54 -18.67 -4.50
CA ALA A 180 -4.10 -17.82 -3.40
C ALA A 180 -4.68 -18.27 -2.05
N LEU A 181 -5.97 -18.61 -2.00
CA LEU A 181 -6.62 -19.14 -0.78
C LEU A 181 -6.02 -20.48 -0.35
N ARG A 182 -5.74 -21.40 -1.30
CA ARG A 182 -5.08 -22.68 -1.00
C ARG A 182 -3.67 -22.50 -0.44
N LEU A 183 -2.88 -21.56 -0.98
CA LEU A 183 -1.54 -21.24 -0.47
C LEU A 183 -1.57 -20.61 0.92
N SER A 184 -2.67 -19.95 1.28
CA SER A 184 -2.84 -19.27 2.56
C SER A 184 -3.17 -20.18 3.75
N VAL A 185 -3.47 -21.46 3.51
CA VAL A 185 -3.89 -22.41 4.55
C VAL A 185 -2.93 -22.44 5.76
N PRO A 186 -1.59 -22.53 5.61
CA PRO A 186 -0.67 -22.48 6.74
C PRO A 186 -0.73 -21.16 7.54
N LEU A 187 -0.99 -20.04 6.86
CA LEU A 187 -1.09 -18.70 7.45
C LEU A 187 -2.39 -18.49 8.26
N VAL A 188 -3.41 -19.33 8.01
CA VAL A 188 -4.68 -19.35 8.74
C VAL A 188 -4.67 -20.37 9.88
N ILE A 189 -4.07 -21.55 9.66
CA ILE A 189 -4.02 -22.62 10.67
C ILE A 189 -3.31 -22.14 11.95
N ALA A 190 -2.17 -21.47 11.84
CA ALA A 190 -1.42 -21.01 13.02
C ALA A 190 -2.26 -20.04 13.91
N PRO A 191 -2.91 -19.00 13.37
CA PRO A 191 -3.91 -18.21 14.10
C PRO A 191 -5.06 -19.01 14.71
N VAL A 192 -5.64 -19.97 13.98
CA VAL A 192 -6.76 -20.79 14.51
C VAL A 192 -6.31 -21.65 15.69
N LEU A 193 -5.15 -22.29 15.58
CA LEU A 193 -4.57 -23.08 16.67
C LEU A 193 -4.23 -22.20 17.88
N LEU A 194 -3.69 -21.01 17.65
CA LEU A 194 -3.46 -19.99 18.69
C LEU A 194 -4.76 -19.62 19.40
N LEU A 195 -5.82 -19.31 18.67
CA LEU A 195 -7.11 -18.93 19.24
C LEU A 195 -7.72 -20.09 20.03
N ALA A 196 -7.65 -21.31 19.50
CA ALA A 196 -8.09 -22.51 20.20
C ALA A 196 -7.29 -22.77 21.49
N TRP A 197 -5.97 -22.55 21.46
CA TRP A 197 -5.11 -22.68 22.64
C TRP A 197 -5.37 -21.58 23.68
N ALA A 198 -5.51 -20.33 23.24
CA ALA A 198 -5.75 -19.17 24.11
C ALA A 198 -7.11 -19.23 24.80
N THR A 199 -8.16 -19.76 24.14
CA THR A 199 -9.51 -19.91 24.75
C THR A 199 -9.54 -20.82 25.98
N ARG A 200 -8.51 -21.67 26.16
CA ARG A 200 -8.41 -22.60 27.29
C ARG A 200 -7.70 -21.98 28.50
N ARG A 201 -7.26 -20.72 28.41
CA ARG A 201 -6.51 -20.03 29.47
C ARG A 201 -7.22 -18.74 29.87
N SER A 202 -7.40 -18.55 31.17
CA SER A 202 -7.84 -17.26 31.70
C SER A 202 -6.67 -16.29 31.65
N VAL A 203 -6.73 -15.33 30.73
CA VAL A 203 -5.90 -14.12 30.82
C VAL A 203 -6.48 -13.30 31.97
N ALA A 204 -5.81 -13.30 33.11
CA ALA A 204 -6.21 -12.40 34.18
C ALA A 204 -5.98 -10.98 33.67
N TRP A 205 -6.95 -10.09 33.85
CA TRP A 205 -6.79 -8.67 33.55
C TRP A 205 -6.04 -8.01 34.73
N PRO A 206 -5.29 -6.90 34.55
CA PRO A 206 -4.57 -6.27 35.65
C PRO A 206 -5.50 -5.94 36.81
N ARG A 207 -5.23 -6.47 38.01
CA ARG A 207 -5.84 -5.96 39.25
C ARG A 207 -5.23 -4.59 39.55
N ILE A 208 -6.07 -3.66 39.98
CA ILE A 208 -5.68 -2.27 40.29
C ILE A 208 -5.00 -2.17 41.68
N GLN A 209 -5.14 -3.17 42.54
CA GLN A 209 -4.61 -3.12 43.91
C GLN A 209 -3.27 -3.87 44.06
N GLY A 210 -2.31 -3.20 44.71
CA GLY A 210 -1.12 -3.82 45.31
C GLY A 210 0.17 -3.81 44.50
N ALA A 211 0.51 -2.75 43.74
CA ALA A 211 1.80 -2.71 43.07
C ALA A 211 2.95 -2.64 44.09
N VAL A 212 3.86 -3.61 44.05
CA VAL A 212 5.17 -3.58 44.73
C VAL A 212 5.83 -2.21 44.46
N ALA A 213 6.29 -1.55 45.53
CA ALA A 213 6.99 -0.29 45.40
C ALA A 213 8.27 -0.45 44.57
N ALA A 214 8.53 0.50 43.68
CA ALA A 214 9.72 0.47 42.82
C ALA A 214 11.03 0.40 43.64
N SER A 215 11.03 0.89 44.88
CA SER A 215 12.15 0.75 45.83
C SER A 215 12.44 -0.71 46.21
N VAL A 216 11.41 -1.50 46.51
CA VAL A 216 11.53 -2.92 46.87
C VAL A 216 12.05 -3.71 45.67
N PHE A 217 11.51 -3.47 44.49
CA PHE A 217 11.97 -4.11 43.25
C PHE A 217 13.42 -3.75 42.92
N ARG A 218 13.82 -2.47 43.11
CA ARG A 218 15.21 -2.01 42.95
C ARG A 218 16.18 -2.73 43.88
N ARG A 219 15.80 -2.94 45.14
CA ARG A 219 16.62 -3.62 46.15
C ARG A 219 16.87 -5.07 45.77
N GLN A 220 15.82 -5.81 45.38
CA GLN A 220 15.94 -7.23 45.04
C GLN A 220 16.61 -7.49 43.68
N LEU A 221 16.42 -6.61 42.69
CA LEU A 221 17.06 -6.79 41.37
C LEU A 221 18.58 -6.57 41.42
N GLY A 222 19.06 -5.71 42.32
CA GLY A 222 20.48 -5.34 42.43
C GLY A 222 20.93 -4.29 41.40
N SER A 223 22.05 -3.62 41.70
CA SER A 223 22.56 -2.49 40.91
C SER A 223 22.98 -2.89 39.50
N THR A 224 23.66 -4.04 39.34
CA THR A 224 24.16 -4.53 38.04
C THR A 224 23.04 -4.76 37.04
N TRP A 225 22.01 -5.51 37.43
CA TRP A 225 20.85 -5.80 36.57
C TRP A 225 20.01 -4.55 36.31
N ARG A 226 19.87 -3.65 37.30
CA ARG A 226 19.18 -2.37 37.11
C ARG A 226 19.87 -1.48 36.08
N ILE A 227 21.19 -1.32 36.19
CA ILE A 227 21.96 -0.48 35.27
C ILE A 227 22.01 -1.13 33.89
N GLY A 228 22.31 -2.43 33.80
CA GLY A 228 22.37 -3.16 32.54
C GLY A 228 21.04 -3.14 31.79
N SER A 229 19.92 -3.45 32.46
CA SER A 229 18.60 -3.37 31.84
C SER A 229 18.21 -1.95 31.45
N GLY A 230 18.61 -0.94 32.23
CA GLY A 230 18.38 0.46 31.89
C GLY A 230 19.13 0.94 30.66
N VAL A 231 20.42 0.59 30.54
CA VAL A 231 21.23 0.90 29.35
C VAL A 231 20.64 0.23 28.11
N LEU A 232 20.33 -1.06 28.19
CA LEU A 232 19.76 -1.82 27.07
C LEU A 232 18.36 -1.32 26.67
N ALA A 233 17.48 -1.02 27.64
CA ALA A 233 16.15 -0.50 27.37
C ALA A 233 16.18 0.92 26.77
N THR A 234 17.13 1.75 27.21
CA THR A 234 17.38 3.08 26.63
C THR A 234 17.88 2.94 25.20
N LEU A 235 18.88 2.10 24.96
CA LEU A 235 19.39 1.81 23.62
C LEU A 235 18.27 1.30 22.71
N LEU A 236 17.44 0.37 23.19
CA LEU A 236 16.31 -0.15 22.44
C LEU A 236 15.32 0.95 22.03
N CYS A 237 15.02 1.92 22.91
CA CYS A 237 14.16 3.05 22.57
C CYS A 237 14.83 4.01 21.57
N VAL A 238 16.14 4.24 21.69
CA VAL A 238 16.87 5.02 20.70
C VAL A 238 16.82 4.32 19.34
N LEU A 239 17.03 3.01 19.28
CA LEU A 239 17.05 2.25 18.03
C LEU A 239 15.66 2.07 17.39
N SER A 240 14.61 1.94 18.19
CA SER A 240 13.23 1.73 17.70
C SER A 240 12.45 3.03 17.45
N VAL A 241 12.71 4.10 18.20
CA VAL A 241 11.94 5.36 18.14
C VAL A 241 12.84 6.57 17.90
N GLY A 242 13.93 6.70 18.66
CA GLY A 242 14.79 7.89 18.61
C GLY A 242 15.43 8.12 17.23
N LEU A 243 16.02 7.07 16.65
CA LEU A 243 16.65 7.13 15.33
C LEU A 243 15.63 7.40 14.21
N PRO A 244 14.51 6.66 14.09
CA PRO A 244 13.51 6.97 13.06
C PRO A 244 12.93 8.39 13.15
N LEU A 245 12.59 8.87 14.35
CA LEU A 245 12.07 10.23 14.51
C LEU A 245 13.15 11.29 14.27
N GLY A 246 14.37 11.07 14.79
CA GLY A 246 15.50 11.96 14.58
C GLY A 246 15.85 12.10 13.11
N GLN A 247 15.83 11.01 12.35
CA GLN A 247 16.11 11.06 10.91
C GLN A 247 15.14 11.98 10.16
N ILE A 248 13.83 11.93 10.43
CA ILE A 248 12.86 12.85 9.79
C ILE A 248 13.18 14.30 10.16
N VAL A 249 13.46 14.55 11.44
CA VAL A 249 13.65 15.91 11.98
C VAL A 249 14.94 16.55 11.48
N PHE A 250 16.04 15.82 11.47
CA PHE A 250 17.38 16.37 11.18
C PHE A 250 17.75 16.36 9.69
N VAL A 251 17.07 15.57 8.85
CA VAL A 251 17.35 15.59 7.41
C VAL A 251 16.70 16.83 6.79
N GLN A 252 17.51 17.83 6.44
CA GLN A 252 17.06 19.10 5.85
C GLN A 252 16.21 18.91 4.58
N ARG A 253 16.57 17.92 3.75
CA ARG A 253 15.84 17.57 2.54
C ARG A 253 14.37 17.23 2.80
N THR A 254 14.06 16.62 3.95
CA THR A 254 12.68 16.31 4.37
C THR A 254 11.82 17.57 4.41
N TRP A 255 12.35 18.66 4.96
CA TRP A 255 11.64 19.92 5.11
C TRP A 255 11.54 20.69 3.79
N ALA A 256 12.57 20.62 2.96
CA ALA A 256 12.56 21.22 1.62
C ALA A 256 11.49 20.59 0.70
N GLU A 257 11.32 19.27 0.79
CA GLU A 257 10.34 18.54 -0.03
C GLU A 257 8.93 18.51 0.58
N LEU A 258 8.76 18.92 1.84
CA LEU A 258 7.49 18.80 2.56
C LEU A 258 6.32 19.54 1.89
N PRO A 259 6.44 20.82 1.47
CA PRO A 259 5.32 21.53 0.84
C PRO A 259 4.89 20.83 -0.45
N GLY A 260 5.83 20.54 -1.35
CA GLY A 260 5.54 19.86 -2.62
C GLY A 260 4.99 18.45 -2.42
N ALA A 261 5.45 17.72 -1.40
CA ALA A 261 4.95 16.39 -1.06
C ALA A 261 3.50 16.43 -0.53
N ILE A 262 3.15 17.44 0.28
CA ILE A 262 1.78 17.65 0.78
C ILE A 262 0.86 18.05 -0.36
N ASP A 263 1.25 19.02 -1.18
CA ASP A 263 0.44 19.50 -2.32
C ASP A 263 0.13 18.34 -3.27
N ALA A 264 1.16 17.56 -3.64
CA ALA A 264 1.01 16.37 -4.49
C ALA A 264 0.26 15.20 -3.82
N SER A 265 -0.04 15.28 -2.53
CA SER A 265 -0.65 14.17 -1.75
C SER A 265 -1.89 14.59 -0.96
N THR A 266 -2.46 15.76 -1.24
CA THR A 266 -3.60 16.29 -0.46
C THR A 266 -4.79 15.32 -0.46
N GLY A 267 -5.11 14.72 -1.62
CA GLY A 267 -6.15 13.70 -1.70
C GLY A 267 -5.87 12.45 -0.85
N THR A 268 -4.63 11.95 -0.86
CA THR A 268 -4.27 10.72 -0.13
C THR A 268 -4.19 10.93 1.38
N ILE A 269 -3.81 12.14 1.82
CA ILE A 269 -3.86 12.58 3.22
C ILE A 269 -5.30 12.51 3.74
N TRP A 270 -6.25 13.10 3.01
CA TRP A 270 -7.66 13.11 3.42
C TRP A 270 -8.30 11.72 3.36
N ASN A 271 -7.98 10.91 2.35
CA ASN A 271 -8.44 9.52 2.30
C ASN A 271 -7.98 8.72 3.52
N SER A 272 -6.69 8.84 3.88
CA SER A 272 -6.13 8.20 5.08
C SER A 272 -6.87 8.61 6.35
N PHE A 273 -7.10 9.90 6.55
CA PHE A 273 -7.83 10.41 7.71
C PHE A 273 -9.26 9.87 7.76
N TRP A 274 -10.03 10.01 6.67
CA TRP A 274 -11.43 9.63 6.63
C TRP A 274 -11.65 8.13 6.74
N PHE A 275 -10.88 7.31 6.03
CA PHE A 275 -11.00 5.85 6.12
C PHE A 275 -10.70 5.35 7.53
N ALA A 276 -9.64 5.85 8.16
CA ALA A 276 -9.29 5.48 9.52
C ALA A 276 -10.35 5.94 10.53
N ALA A 277 -10.78 7.20 10.47
CA ALA A 277 -11.74 7.78 11.42
C ALA A 277 -13.13 7.15 11.29
N LEU A 278 -13.62 6.93 10.07
CA LEU A 278 -14.91 6.30 9.81
C LEU A 278 -14.88 4.83 10.21
N ALA A 279 -13.85 4.07 9.85
CA ALA A 279 -13.73 2.67 10.25
C ALA A 279 -13.71 2.54 11.77
N ALA A 280 -12.91 3.36 12.48
CA ALA A 280 -12.87 3.37 13.94
C ALA A 280 -14.24 3.69 14.56
N THR A 281 -14.97 4.64 14.00
CA THR A 281 -16.30 5.04 14.47
C THR A 281 -17.33 3.94 14.26
N VAL A 282 -17.38 3.33 13.07
CA VAL A 282 -18.30 2.23 12.75
C VAL A 282 -18.02 1.01 13.63
N VAL A 283 -16.74 0.66 13.79
CA VAL A 283 -16.31 -0.47 14.62
C VAL A 283 -16.71 -0.27 16.09
N ILE A 284 -16.46 0.91 16.66
CA ILE A 284 -16.82 1.22 18.06
C ILE A 284 -18.34 1.29 18.25
N GLY A 285 -19.06 1.91 17.31
CA GLY A 285 -20.53 1.98 17.34
C GLY A 285 -21.16 0.58 17.31
N ALA A 286 -20.74 -0.26 16.36
CA ALA A 286 -21.21 -1.65 16.26
C ALA A 286 -20.85 -2.45 17.54
N ALA A 287 -19.64 -2.25 18.07
CA ALA A 287 -19.21 -2.92 19.28
C ALA A 287 -20.02 -2.53 20.53
N LEU A 288 -20.41 -1.26 20.65
CA LEU A 288 -21.25 -0.78 21.75
C LEU A 288 -22.68 -1.31 21.68
N VAL A 289 -23.29 -1.29 20.48
CA VAL A 289 -24.66 -1.81 20.26
C VAL A 289 -24.74 -3.28 20.66
N LEU A 290 -23.80 -4.09 20.17
CA LEU A 290 -23.79 -5.51 20.45
C LEU A 290 -23.45 -5.78 21.95
N SER A 291 -22.64 -4.95 22.62
CA SER A 291 -22.22 -5.19 24.02
C SER A 291 -23.30 -4.79 25.03
N THR A 292 -24.01 -3.70 24.77
CA THR A 292 -25.11 -3.21 25.62
C THR A 292 -26.36 -4.08 25.49
N SER A 293 -26.66 -4.60 24.30
CA SER A 293 -27.73 -5.59 24.10
C SER A 293 -27.50 -6.90 24.86
N PHE A 294 -26.24 -7.25 25.13
CA PHE A 294 -25.86 -8.46 25.86
C PHE A 294 -26.11 -8.35 27.37
N LEU A 295 -25.96 -7.15 27.96
CA LEU A 295 -26.32 -6.91 29.37
C LEU A 295 -27.82 -7.13 29.62
N GLN A 296 -28.69 -6.66 28.73
CA GLN A 296 -30.14 -6.79 28.88
C GLN A 296 -30.63 -8.24 28.88
N ARG A 297 -29.97 -9.16 28.17
CA ARG A 297 -30.35 -10.58 28.16
C ARG A 297 -29.93 -11.33 29.42
N ARG A 298 -28.92 -10.83 30.13
CA ARG A 298 -28.43 -11.45 31.37
C ARG A 298 -29.30 -11.11 32.57
N ASP A 299 -29.91 -9.91 32.57
CA ASP A 299 -30.84 -9.47 33.63
C ASP A 299 -32.26 -10.04 33.44
N ALA A 300 -32.67 -10.34 32.21
CA ALA A 300 -34.02 -10.86 31.91
C ALA A 300 -34.20 -12.37 32.19
N LYS A 301 -33.13 -13.09 32.52
CA LYS A 301 -33.20 -14.51 32.88
C LYS A 301 -32.35 -14.79 34.12
N GLY A 302 -33.04 -14.89 35.26
CA GLY A 302 -32.57 -15.70 36.38
C GLY A 302 -32.11 -17.06 35.85
N ALA A 303 -31.05 -17.58 36.48
CA ALA A 303 -30.25 -18.71 36.03
C ALA A 303 -31.07 -19.93 35.56
N GLU A 304 -31.45 -19.99 34.28
CA GLU A 304 -31.71 -21.27 33.62
C GLU A 304 -31.71 -21.17 32.08
N LYS A 305 -30.97 -22.11 31.48
CA LYS A 305 -31.03 -22.62 30.10
C LYS A 305 -31.77 -21.74 29.09
N THR A 306 -31.07 -20.88 28.36
CA THR A 306 -31.48 -20.59 26.97
C THR A 306 -30.33 -20.09 26.11
N GLN A 307 -29.54 -21.03 25.62
CA GLN A 307 -28.50 -20.80 24.62
C GLN A 307 -28.95 -21.39 23.28
N ARG A 308 -30.06 -20.88 22.74
CA ARG A 308 -30.52 -21.18 21.37
C ARG A 308 -31.07 -19.90 20.75
N SER A 309 -30.24 -19.18 19.98
CA SER A 309 -30.72 -18.45 18.80
C SER A 309 -29.57 -18.04 17.88
N LEU A 310 -29.75 -18.33 16.59
CA LEU A 310 -29.14 -17.69 15.41
C LEU A 310 -27.62 -17.88 15.23
N SER A 311 -27.18 -19.11 15.04
CA SER A 311 -25.89 -19.39 14.38
C SER A 311 -26.12 -20.27 13.15
N PRO A 312 -25.41 -20.05 12.02
CA PRO A 312 -25.39 -20.98 10.90
C PRO A 312 -25.09 -22.41 11.40
N LEU A 313 -25.78 -23.42 10.85
CA LEU A 313 -25.75 -24.82 11.30
C LEU A 313 -24.32 -25.37 11.52
N TRP A 314 -23.33 -24.92 10.74
CA TRP A 314 -21.93 -25.37 10.83
C TRP A 314 -21.13 -24.84 12.04
N LEU A 315 -21.55 -23.76 12.70
CA LEU A 315 -20.87 -23.18 13.87
C LEU A 315 -21.37 -23.74 15.22
N SER A 316 -22.40 -24.60 15.18
CA SER A 316 -22.98 -25.23 16.37
C SER A 316 -22.04 -26.25 17.04
N ALA A 317 -21.08 -26.81 16.29
CA ALA A 317 -20.10 -27.79 16.74
C ALA A 317 -19.01 -27.21 17.68
N PHE A 318 -18.86 -25.89 17.76
CA PHE A 318 -17.83 -25.25 18.59
C PHE A 318 -18.37 -24.75 19.92
N SER A 319 -17.54 -24.78 20.97
CA SER A 319 -17.88 -24.19 22.27
C SER A 319 -18.16 -22.69 22.15
N ALA A 320 -18.97 -22.14 23.06
CA ALA A 320 -19.31 -20.72 23.06
C ALA A 320 -18.06 -19.82 23.23
N SER A 321 -17.06 -20.26 23.99
CA SER A 321 -15.77 -19.58 24.14
C SER A 321 -14.99 -19.53 22.83
N LEU A 322 -14.94 -20.65 22.10
CA LEU A 322 -14.24 -20.74 20.83
C LEU A 322 -14.92 -19.88 19.75
N ARG A 323 -16.26 -19.83 19.72
CA ARG A 323 -17.01 -18.95 18.81
C ARG A 323 -16.68 -17.47 19.01
N LEU A 324 -16.55 -17.02 20.26
CA LEU A 324 -16.17 -15.64 20.59
C LEU A 324 -14.72 -15.33 20.16
N SER A 325 -13.83 -16.32 20.22
CA SER A 325 -12.44 -16.13 19.81
C SER A 325 -12.25 -16.16 18.29
N LEU A 326 -13.11 -16.83 17.53
CA LEU A 326 -13.07 -16.78 16.06
C LEU A 326 -13.28 -15.37 15.48
N VAL A 327 -13.89 -14.46 16.24
CA VAL A 327 -14.02 -13.04 15.83
C VAL A 327 -12.66 -12.37 15.66
N TRP A 328 -11.61 -12.86 16.33
CA TRP A 328 -10.24 -12.35 16.19
C TRP A 328 -9.50 -12.87 14.96
N LEU A 329 -10.05 -13.87 14.26
CA LEU A 329 -9.37 -14.47 13.11
C LEU A 329 -9.02 -13.44 12.02
N PRO A 330 -9.92 -12.50 11.62
CA PRO A 330 -9.59 -11.49 10.61
C PRO A 330 -8.46 -10.55 11.03
N PHE A 331 -8.24 -10.33 12.32
CA PHE A 331 -7.12 -9.52 12.82
C PHE A 331 -5.79 -10.28 12.67
N PHE A 332 -5.81 -11.60 12.85
CA PHE A 332 -4.60 -12.42 12.91
C PHE A 332 -4.13 -12.97 11.58
N ILE A 333 -4.97 -13.08 10.56
CA ILE A 333 -4.56 -13.51 9.22
C ILE A 333 -3.88 -12.37 8.45
N PRO A 334 -3.13 -12.63 7.35
CA PRO A 334 -2.62 -11.57 6.48
C PRO A 334 -3.77 -10.68 5.96
N GLY A 335 -3.62 -9.35 6.02
CA GLY A 335 -4.68 -8.41 5.59
C GLY A 335 -5.09 -8.62 4.13
N VAL A 336 -4.13 -9.02 3.27
CA VAL A 336 -4.35 -9.32 1.85
C VAL A 336 -5.42 -10.39 1.65
N LEU A 337 -5.60 -11.34 2.56
CA LEU A 337 -6.66 -12.36 2.44
C LEU A 337 -8.06 -11.77 2.55
N ILE A 338 -8.23 -10.74 3.37
CA ILE A 338 -9.50 -9.99 3.46
C ILE A 338 -9.75 -9.33 2.10
N GLY A 339 -8.74 -8.68 1.52
CA GLY A 339 -8.83 -8.08 0.19
C GLY A 339 -9.20 -9.12 -0.90
N ILE A 340 -8.56 -10.29 -0.92
CA ILE A 340 -8.86 -11.37 -1.89
C ILE A 340 -10.31 -11.85 -1.74
N ALA A 341 -10.75 -12.05 -0.50
CA ALA A 341 -12.13 -12.46 -0.21
C ALA A 341 -13.14 -11.39 -0.67
N LEU A 342 -12.87 -10.11 -0.39
CA LEU A 342 -13.69 -8.99 -0.82
C LEU A 342 -13.75 -8.88 -2.34
N ILE A 343 -12.63 -9.05 -3.05
CA ILE A 343 -12.61 -9.09 -4.53
C ILE A 343 -13.51 -10.22 -5.02
N LYS A 344 -13.38 -11.43 -4.45
CA LYS A 344 -14.17 -12.60 -4.88
C LYS A 344 -15.69 -12.39 -4.71
N VAL A 345 -16.08 -11.65 -3.67
CA VAL A 345 -17.48 -11.39 -3.33
C VAL A 345 -18.04 -10.19 -4.10
N PHE A 346 -17.31 -9.07 -4.13
CA PHE A 346 -17.82 -7.76 -4.57
C PHE A 346 -17.40 -7.34 -5.98
N ASN A 347 -16.37 -7.96 -6.59
CA ASN A 347 -16.00 -7.68 -7.99
C ASN A 347 -17.00 -8.35 -8.96
N ARG A 348 -18.24 -7.85 -8.99
CA ARG A 348 -19.34 -8.31 -9.86
C ARG A 348 -20.08 -7.10 -10.42
N PRO A 349 -20.68 -7.18 -11.62
CA PRO A 349 -21.37 -6.04 -12.24
C PRO A 349 -22.42 -5.38 -11.34
N VAL A 350 -23.24 -6.17 -10.63
CA VAL A 350 -24.30 -5.67 -9.73
C VAL A 350 -23.76 -4.92 -8.51
N LEU A 351 -22.54 -5.27 -8.07
CA LEU A 351 -21.89 -4.69 -6.89
C LEU A 351 -20.79 -3.70 -7.28
N ALA A 352 -20.64 -3.38 -8.57
CA ALA A 352 -19.55 -2.56 -9.08
C ALA A 352 -19.51 -1.16 -8.45
N ALA A 353 -20.68 -0.53 -8.27
CA ALA A 353 -20.78 0.78 -7.62
C ALA A 353 -20.25 0.76 -6.18
N PHE A 354 -20.56 -0.28 -5.41
CA PHE A 354 -20.04 -0.44 -4.06
C PHE A 354 -18.54 -0.78 -4.07
N TYR A 355 -18.13 -1.71 -4.94
CA TYR A 355 -16.75 -2.17 -5.05
C TYR A 355 -15.78 -1.07 -5.49
N GLN A 356 -16.23 -0.13 -6.33
CA GLN A 356 -15.46 1.02 -6.78
C GLN A 356 -15.55 2.23 -5.84
N SER A 357 -16.26 2.11 -4.71
CA SER A 357 -16.43 3.18 -3.73
C SER A 357 -15.49 3.02 -2.52
N ALA A 358 -15.39 4.07 -1.71
CA ALA A 358 -14.77 4.02 -0.37
C ALA A 358 -15.34 2.91 0.54
N GLY A 359 -16.57 2.45 0.27
CA GLY A 359 -17.24 1.42 1.06
C GLY A 359 -16.48 0.11 1.15
N ILE A 360 -15.76 -0.30 0.10
CA ILE A 360 -14.98 -1.56 0.13
C ILE A 360 -13.78 -1.48 1.09
N VAL A 361 -13.14 -0.31 1.16
CA VAL A 361 -12.00 -0.05 2.07
C VAL A 361 -12.48 0.00 3.50
N LEU A 362 -13.57 0.73 3.76
CA LEU A 362 -14.20 0.77 5.08
C LEU A 362 -14.61 -0.63 5.55
N LEU A 363 -15.20 -1.44 4.67
CA LEU A 363 -15.57 -2.82 4.99
C LEU A 363 -14.35 -3.68 5.36
N ALA A 364 -13.24 -3.55 4.62
CA ALA A 364 -12.00 -4.29 4.92
C ALA A 364 -11.45 -3.94 6.31
N LEU A 365 -11.35 -2.64 6.63
CA LEU A 365 -10.85 -2.15 7.92
C LEU A 365 -11.80 -2.52 9.07
N VAL A 366 -13.12 -2.43 8.86
CA VAL A 366 -14.13 -2.83 9.84
C VAL A 366 -14.00 -4.32 10.16
N ILE A 367 -13.93 -5.17 9.14
CA ILE A 367 -13.76 -6.62 9.33
C ILE A 367 -12.48 -6.92 10.11
N ARG A 368 -11.36 -6.25 9.78
CA ARG A 368 -10.07 -6.52 10.42
C ARG A 368 -10.00 -6.11 11.89
N TYR A 369 -10.57 -4.96 12.24
CA TYR A 369 -10.40 -4.38 13.58
C TYR A 369 -11.60 -4.53 14.51
N PHE A 370 -12.71 -5.11 14.04
CA PHE A 370 -13.93 -5.29 14.85
C PHE A 370 -13.66 -6.01 16.18
N ALA A 371 -12.84 -7.07 16.18
CA ALA A 371 -12.55 -7.88 17.37
C ALA A 371 -11.94 -7.08 18.53
N LEU A 372 -11.08 -6.10 18.18
CA LEU A 372 -10.37 -5.27 19.14
C LEU A 372 -11.36 -4.36 19.88
N ALA A 373 -12.19 -3.61 19.15
CA ALA A 373 -13.21 -2.76 19.73
C ALA A 373 -14.30 -3.55 20.45
N TRP A 374 -14.72 -4.69 19.89
CA TRP A 374 -15.69 -5.58 20.53
C TRP A 374 -15.22 -6.02 21.92
N THR A 375 -13.94 -6.37 22.03
CA THR A 375 -13.37 -6.83 23.30
C THR A 375 -13.20 -5.69 24.30
N ALA A 376 -12.80 -4.51 23.83
CA ALA A 376 -12.71 -3.30 24.66
C ALA A 376 -14.10 -2.86 25.16
N ALA A 377 -15.10 -2.81 24.29
CA ALA A 377 -16.49 -2.46 24.63
C ALA A 377 -17.06 -3.42 25.67
N ARG A 378 -16.92 -4.74 25.47
CA ARG A 378 -17.37 -5.73 26.45
C ARG A 378 -16.71 -5.56 27.82
N HIS A 379 -15.41 -5.30 27.86
CA HIS A 379 -14.71 -5.06 29.13
C HIS A 379 -15.16 -3.78 29.81
N ALA A 380 -15.29 -2.67 29.08
CA ALA A 380 -15.73 -1.41 29.64
C ALA A 380 -17.16 -1.51 30.17
N VAL A 381 -18.06 -2.12 29.39
CA VAL A 381 -19.46 -2.33 29.76
C VAL A 381 -19.59 -3.29 30.96
N ALA A 382 -18.73 -4.30 31.08
CA ALA A 382 -18.70 -5.19 32.25
C ALA A 382 -18.17 -4.51 33.53
N GLY A 383 -17.41 -3.43 33.39
CA GLY A 383 -16.89 -2.64 34.50
C GLY A 383 -17.81 -1.50 34.95
N VAL A 384 -19.01 -1.36 34.37
CA VAL A 384 -20.01 -0.39 34.79
C VAL A 384 -20.51 -0.73 36.19
N ASP A 385 -20.59 0.28 37.04
CA ASP A 385 -21.14 0.17 38.39
C ASP A 385 -22.61 -0.27 38.35
N LYS A 386 -22.89 -1.41 38.95
CA LYS A 386 -24.23 -2.00 38.98
C LYS A 386 -25.18 -1.20 39.85
N ASP A 387 -24.69 -0.66 40.96
CA ASP A 387 -25.53 0.06 41.93
C ASP A 387 -26.07 1.35 41.31
N LEU A 388 -25.23 2.05 40.53
CA LEU A 388 -25.65 3.21 39.74
C LEU A 388 -26.67 2.84 38.65
N THR A 389 -26.51 1.69 37.99
CA THR A 389 -27.48 1.25 36.98
C THR A 389 -28.80 0.81 37.57
N ASP A 390 -28.81 0.20 38.75
CA ASP A 390 -30.03 -0.25 39.42
C ASP A 390 -30.79 0.93 40.04
N ALA A 391 -30.08 1.89 40.66
CA ALA A 391 -30.68 3.13 41.15
C ALA A 391 -31.40 3.90 40.03
N ALA A 392 -30.73 4.10 38.88
CA ALA A 392 -31.34 4.79 37.75
C ALA A 392 -32.53 4.02 37.13
N ARG A 393 -32.54 2.68 37.20
CA ARG A 393 -33.69 1.86 36.77
C ARG A 393 -34.88 2.05 37.71
N LEU A 394 -34.65 2.10 39.01
CA LEU A 394 -35.68 2.33 40.03
C LEU A 394 -36.31 3.72 39.89
N GLU A 395 -35.55 4.72 39.46
CA GLU A 395 -36.04 6.06 39.13
C GLU A 395 -36.79 6.14 37.77
N GLY A 396 -36.94 5.02 37.06
CA GLY A 396 -37.69 4.97 35.80
C GLY A 396 -36.93 5.50 34.58
N ALA A 397 -35.59 5.57 34.63
CA ALA A 397 -34.80 6.11 33.52
C ALA A 397 -35.00 5.29 32.22
N ALA A 398 -35.33 5.99 31.14
CA ALA A 398 -35.47 5.40 29.81
C ALA A 398 -34.12 4.88 29.29
N ARG A 399 -34.15 3.96 28.31
CA ARG A 399 -32.94 3.32 27.74
C ARG A 399 -31.86 4.33 27.30
N TRP A 400 -32.27 5.43 26.68
CA TRP A 400 -31.33 6.47 26.26
C TRP A 400 -30.76 7.27 27.42
N GLN A 401 -31.55 7.54 28.46
CA GLN A 401 -31.09 8.21 29.67
C GLN A 401 -30.09 7.35 30.44
N MET A 402 -30.38 6.04 30.57
CA MET A 402 -29.46 5.06 31.14
C MET A 402 -28.11 5.05 30.43
N PHE A 403 -28.14 4.98 29.08
CA PHE A 403 -26.91 5.01 28.31
C PHE A 403 -26.16 6.34 28.47
N ARG A 404 -26.84 7.47 28.30
CA ARG A 404 -26.23 8.81 28.26
C ARG A 404 -25.67 9.27 29.60
N PHE A 405 -26.40 9.04 30.70
CA PHE A 405 -26.09 9.64 32.00
C PHE A 405 -25.41 8.67 32.98
N VAL A 406 -25.62 7.36 32.84
CA VAL A 406 -25.07 6.36 33.77
C VAL A 406 -23.91 5.61 33.12
N ILE A 407 -24.15 4.99 31.96
CA ILE A 407 -23.17 4.09 31.33
C ILE A 407 -22.05 4.88 30.63
N TRP A 408 -22.40 5.82 29.74
CA TRP A 408 -21.44 6.53 28.89
C TRP A 408 -20.35 7.27 29.68
N PRO A 409 -20.64 8.01 30.77
CA PRO A 409 -19.59 8.67 31.55
C PRO A 409 -18.55 7.70 32.13
N GLN A 410 -18.94 6.46 32.44
CA GLN A 410 -18.06 5.43 33.01
C GLN A 410 -17.20 4.74 31.94
N ILE A 411 -17.71 4.59 30.71
CA ILE A 411 -17.04 3.84 29.63
C ILE A 411 -16.36 4.73 28.58
N ALA A 412 -16.71 6.02 28.49
CA ALA A 412 -16.23 6.91 27.43
C ALA A 412 -14.70 7.00 27.33
N PRO A 413 -13.91 7.07 28.42
CA PRO A 413 -12.45 7.10 28.32
C PRO A 413 -11.88 5.83 27.67
N GLN A 414 -12.41 4.66 28.03
CA GLN A 414 -12.00 3.36 27.48
C GLN A 414 -12.43 3.25 26.00
N MET A 415 -13.61 3.77 25.65
CA MET A 415 -14.08 3.78 24.26
C MET A 415 -13.26 4.72 23.38
N PHE A 416 -12.88 5.89 23.90
CA PHE A 416 -11.99 6.80 23.19
C PHE A 416 -10.60 6.17 22.97
N ALA A 417 -10.04 5.51 24.00
CA ALA A 417 -8.78 4.79 23.85
C ALA A 417 -8.87 3.68 22.80
N ALA A 418 -9.94 2.88 22.83
CA ALA A 418 -10.18 1.83 21.83
C ALA A 418 -10.36 2.41 20.41
N TRP A 419 -11.12 3.49 20.27
CA TRP A 419 -11.30 4.21 19.01
C TRP A 419 -9.96 4.70 18.46
N TYR A 420 -9.13 5.32 19.31
CA TYR A 420 -7.84 5.86 18.89
C TYR A 420 -6.86 4.77 18.44
N VAL A 421 -6.84 3.61 19.12
CA VAL A 421 -6.02 2.47 18.68
C VAL A 421 -6.50 1.94 17.32
N VAL A 422 -7.82 1.79 17.11
CA VAL A 422 -8.36 1.35 15.81
C VAL A 422 -8.07 2.39 14.72
N TYR A 423 -8.17 3.68 15.03
CA TYR A 423 -7.82 4.77 14.13
C TYR A 423 -6.36 4.68 13.69
N LEU A 424 -5.42 4.53 14.63
CA LEU A 424 -4.00 4.39 14.31
C LEU A 424 -3.77 3.15 13.45
N LEU A 425 -4.28 1.99 13.83
CA LEU A 425 -4.09 0.76 13.05
C LEU A 425 -4.63 0.90 11.62
N GLY A 426 -5.82 1.50 11.45
CA GLY A 426 -6.39 1.77 10.13
C GLY A 426 -5.63 2.82 9.32
N LEU A 427 -4.96 3.77 9.98
CA LEU A 427 -4.15 4.80 9.32
C LEU A 427 -2.92 4.21 8.62
N TRP A 428 -2.34 3.14 9.18
CA TRP A 428 -1.13 2.48 8.66
C TRP A 428 -1.40 1.21 7.85
N ASP A 429 -2.65 0.72 7.80
CA ASP A 429 -2.97 -0.59 7.20
C ASP A 429 -2.87 -0.53 5.67
N VAL A 430 -1.76 -1.04 5.14
CA VAL A 430 -1.56 -1.26 3.71
C VAL A 430 -2.01 -2.66 3.29
N GLU A 431 -1.86 -3.65 4.16
CA GLU A 431 -2.08 -5.06 3.82
C GLU A 431 -3.52 -5.34 3.42
N SER A 432 -4.49 -4.75 4.13
CA SER A 432 -5.91 -4.98 3.86
C SER A 432 -6.41 -4.26 2.62
N ILE A 433 -5.77 -3.14 2.24
CA ILE A 433 -6.29 -2.22 1.23
C ILE A 433 -5.56 -2.30 -0.10
N VAL A 434 -4.31 -2.79 -0.14
CA VAL A 434 -3.41 -2.76 -1.31
C VAL A 434 -4.02 -3.35 -2.59
N ILE A 435 -4.99 -4.25 -2.48
CA ILE A 435 -5.67 -4.89 -3.63
C ILE A 435 -7.15 -4.50 -3.81
N VAL A 436 -7.74 -3.80 -2.84
CA VAL A 436 -9.16 -3.35 -2.84
C VAL A 436 -9.29 -1.82 -2.84
N GLN A 437 -8.29 -1.13 -3.37
CA GLN A 437 -8.29 0.31 -3.46
C GLN A 437 -9.26 0.79 -4.54
N PRO A 438 -10.23 1.68 -4.23
CA PRO A 438 -11.05 2.32 -5.23
C PRO A 438 -10.24 3.41 -5.96
N PRO A 439 -10.63 3.80 -7.17
CA PRO A 439 -9.90 4.81 -7.93
C PRO A 439 -9.87 6.15 -7.19
N GLY A 440 -8.71 6.81 -7.17
CA GLY A 440 -8.50 8.02 -6.37
C GLY A 440 -8.52 7.81 -4.85
N GLY A 441 -8.82 6.60 -4.37
CA GLY A 441 -8.83 6.22 -2.96
C GLY A 441 -7.49 5.78 -2.41
N GLU A 442 -6.37 6.22 -3.00
CA GLU A 442 -5.03 5.90 -2.46
C GLU A 442 -4.90 6.51 -1.08
N THR A 443 -4.47 5.70 -0.11
CA THR A 443 -4.12 6.19 1.23
C THR A 443 -2.67 6.64 1.24
N LEU A 444 -2.34 7.56 2.12
CA LEU A 444 -0.97 8.03 2.29
C LEU A 444 -0.01 6.88 2.66
N ALA A 445 -0.46 5.91 3.47
CA ALA A 445 0.33 4.73 3.81
C ALA A 445 0.63 3.85 2.57
N LEU A 446 -0.35 3.64 1.69
CA LEU A 446 -0.16 2.88 0.46
C LEU A 446 0.75 3.62 -0.53
N LYS A 447 0.61 4.94 -0.64
CA LYS A 447 1.52 5.78 -1.45
C LYS A 447 2.96 5.66 -0.97
N ILE A 448 3.19 5.75 0.34
CA ILE A 448 4.52 5.57 0.94
C ILE A 448 5.07 4.16 0.67
N PHE A 449 4.24 3.13 0.83
CA PHE A 449 4.63 1.75 0.52
C PHE A 449 5.06 1.60 -0.94
N ASN A 450 4.28 2.13 -1.89
CA ASN A 450 4.60 2.12 -3.30
C ASN A 450 5.93 2.83 -3.58
N LEU A 451 6.16 4.02 -2.99
CA LEU A 451 7.41 4.76 -3.15
C LEU A 451 8.62 3.98 -2.63
N LEU A 452 8.51 3.35 -1.46
CA LEU A 452 9.58 2.53 -0.88
C LEU A 452 9.85 1.26 -1.70
N HIS A 453 8.81 0.59 -2.17
CA HIS A 453 8.95 -0.63 -2.97
C HIS A 453 9.64 -0.35 -4.31
N TYR A 454 9.35 0.80 -4.94
CA TYR A 454 9.90 1.15 -6.26
C TYR A 454 11.15 2.04 -6.23
N GLY A 455 11.78 2.22 -5.06
CA GLY A 455 13.11 2.82 -4.92
C GLY A 455 13.15 4.36 -4.83
N TYR A 456 12.06 5.00 -4.40
CA TYR A 456 11.97 6.47 -4.29
C TYR A 456 12.26 6.94 -2.86
N ALA A 457 13.48 7.42 -2.59
CA ALA A 457 13.89 7.81 -1.23
C ALA A 457 13.63 9.28 -0.86
N ALA A 458 13.38 10.17 -1.83
CA ALA A 458 13.36 11.61 -1.62
C ALA A 458 12.17 12.09 -0.75
N GLN A 459 10.95 11.79 -1.20
CA GLN A 459 9.71 12.31 -0.60
C GLN A 459 9.20 11.47 0.57
N VAL A 460 9.72 10.27 0.78
CA VAL A 460 9.19 9.31 1.77
C VAL A 460 9.22 9.87 3.19
N ASN A 461 10.29 10.57 3.57
CA ASN A 461 10.39 11.19 4.90
C ASN A 461 9.33 12.29 5.10
N ALA A 462 9.10 13.13 4.08
CA ALA A 462 8.10 14.18 4.13
C ALA A 462 6.68 13.60 4.30
N LEU A 463 6.37 12.54 3.54
CA LEU A 463 5.08 11.86 3.65
C LEU A 463 4.92 11.11 4.99
N CYS A 464 5.99 10.50 5.52
CA CYS A 464 5.97 9.91 6.87
C CYS A 464 5.70 10.96 7.94
N LEU A 465 6.26 12.17 7.81
CA LEU A 465 5.99 13.29 8.72
C LEU A 465 4.52 13.72 8.66
N ALA A 466 3.95 13.84 7.47
CA ALA A 466 2.52 14.14 7.29
C ALA A 466 1.64 13.06 7.93
N LEU A 467 2.00 11.78 7.77
CA LEU A 467 1.28 10.64 8.34
C LEU A 467 1.37 10.62 9.88
N LEU A 468 2.52 10.97 10.46
CA LEU A 468 2.66 11.19 11.92
C LEU A 468 1.81 12.38 12.41
N GLY A 469 1.71 13.45 11.61
CA GLY A 469 0.81 14.57 11.88
C GLY A 469 -0.65 14.11 12.00
N LEU A 470 -1.12 13.27 11.07
CA LEU A 470 -2.45 12.66 11.12
C LEU A 470 -2.65 11.76 12.35
N ALA A 471 -1.61 11.04 12.79
CA ALA A 471 -1.69 10.19 13.97
C ALA A 471 -1.92 10.99 15.26
N VAL A 472 -1.31 12.17 15.37
CA VAL A 472 -1.40 13.05 16.55
C VAL A 472 -2.64 13.96 16.48
N PHE A 473 -3.17 14.21 15.29
CA PHE A 473 -4.27 15.15 15.05
C PHE A 473 -5.50 14.95 15.97
N PRO A 474 -6.08 13.74 16.15
CA PRO A 474 -7.25 13.58 17.03
C PRO A 474 -7.00 13.98 18.49
N LEU A 475 -5.79 13.77 19.01
CA LEU A 475 -5.42 14.13 20.38
C LEU A 475 -5.31 15.66 20.53
N VAL A 476 -4.69 16.32 19.55
CA VAL A 476 -4.57 17.79 19.53
C VAL A 476 -5.94 18.43 19.37
N ALA A 477 -6.74 17.96 18.40
CA ALA A 477 -8.09 18.44 18.14
C ALA A 477 -8.98 18.31 19.38
N TRP A 478 -8.89 17.19 20.10
CA TRP A 478 -9.63 17.00 21.36
C TRP A 478 -9.22 18.00 22.45
N ASN A 479 -7.92 18.22 22.64
CA ASN A 479 -7.44 19.17 23.65
C ASN A 479 -7.82 20.62 23.31
N VAL A 480 -7.75 21.00 22.03
CA VAL A 480 -8.20 22.31 21.55
C VAL A 480 -9.71 22.46 21.76
N ALA A 481 -10.51 21.45 21.39
CA ALA A 481 -11.96 21.46 21.60
C ALA A 481 -12.32 21.59 23.08
N LYS A 482 -11.62 20.87 23.97
CA LYS A 482 -11.80 20.97 25.42
C LYS A 482 -11.45 22.36 25.95
N TRP A 483 -10.38 22.97 25.44
CA TRP A 483 -9.98 24.33 25.81
C TRP A 483 -11.00 25.39 25.36
N ILE A 484 -11.49 25.30 24.12
CA ILE A 484 -12.56 26.16 23.61
C ILE A 484 -13.83 25.98 24.45
N TRP A 485 -14.24 24.73 24.69
CA TRP A 485 -15.42 24.42 25.49
C TRP A 485 -15.29 25.00 26.90
N GLY A 486 -14.13 24.83 27.53
CA GLY A 486 -13.82 25.39 28.84
C GLY A 486 -14.03 26.91 28.87
N LYS A 487 -13.52 27.64 27.87
CA LYS A 487 -13.72 29.09 27.75
C LYS A 487 -15.17 29.50 27.50
N CYS A 488 -15.93 28.75 26.70
CA CYS A 488 -17.35 29.03 26.46
C CYS A 488 -18.22 28.79 27.72
N SER A 489 -17.82 27.87 28.60
CA SER A 489 -18.47 27.66 29.91
C SER A 489 -18.10 28.69 30.98
N CYS A 490 -17.17 29.61 30.71
CA CYS A 490 -16.81 30.72 31.60
C CYS A 490 -17.64 32.00 31.37
N LEU A 491 -18.57 31.99 30.41
CA LEU A 491 -19.53 33.10 30.26
C LEU A 491 -20.47 33.07 31.47
N PRO A 492 -20.63 34.20 32.19
CA PRO A 492 -21.43 34.22 33.41
C PRO A 492 -22.87 33.77 33.09
N ASN A 493 -23.43 32.95 33.98
CA ASN A 493 -24.87 32.69 34.05
C ASN A 493 -25.58 34.03 34.27
N VAL A 494 -25.96 34.70 33.18
CA VAL A 494 -26.94 35.78 33.24
C VAL A 494 -28.27 35.12 33.56
N GLY A 495 -28.80 35.47 34.72
CA GLY A 495 -30.05 34.94 35.25
C GLY A 495 -31.20 35.10 34.27
N THR A 496 -32.05 34.07 34.26
CA THR A 496 -33.51 34.14 34.04
C THR A 496 -33.98 35.12 32.96
N TYR A 497 -34.07 34.62 31.72
CA TYR A 497 -35.21 34.69 30.77
C TYR A 497 -34.64 34.47 29.36
N GLY A 498 -34.89 33.29 28.77
CA GLY A 498 -34.50 32.96 27.40
C GLY A 498 -33.69 31.67 27.24
N THR A 499 -34.23 30.53 27.70
CA THR A 499 -33.62 29.19 27.57
C THR A 499 -33.62 28.60 26.15
N ASP A 500 -34.01 29.36 25.12
CA ASP A 500 -34.16 28.85 23.76
C ASP A 500 -32.95 29.12 22.84
N ALA A 501 -32.22 30.23 23.03
CA ALA A 501 -31.11 30.59 22.15
C ALA A 501 -29.85 29.72 22.35
N LEU A 502 -29.50 29.41 23.61
CA LEU A 502 -28.33 28.59 23.96
C LEU A 502 -28.54 27.09 23.63
N ASN A 503 -29.79 26.63 23.70
CA ASN A 503 -30.18 25.30 23.22
C ASN A 503 -30.21 25.25 21.69
N GLY A 504 -30.55 26.36 21.02
CA GLY A 504 -30.46 26.52 19.57
C GLY A 504 -29.05 26.36 19.02
N VAL A 505 -28.05 27.03 19.62
CA VAL A 505 -26.63 26.89 19.20
C VAL A 505 -26.08 25.50 19.52
N ARG A 506 -26.41 24.92 20.68
CA ARG A 506 -26.02 23.54 21.00
C ARG A 506 -26.65 22.51 20.06
N ARG A 507 -27.94 22.68 19.72
CA ARG A 507 -28.62 21.85 18.72
C ARG A 507 -28.05 22.09 17.34
N LEU A 508 -27.71 23.32 16.95
CA LEU A 508 -27.10 23.64 15.65
C LEU A 508 -25.70 23.06 15.53
N VAL A 509 -24.87 23.08 16.58
CA VAL A 509 -23.54 22.44 16.58
C VAL A 509 -23.66 20.92 16.58
N LEU A 510 -24.57 20.33 17.38
CA LEU A 510 -24.86 18.90 17.33
C LEU A 510 -25.47 18.47 16.00
N LEU A 511 -26.33 19.30 15.39
CA LEU A 511 -26.94 19.09 14.09
C LEU A 511 -25.90 19.29 12.99
N CYS A 512 -24.96 20.24 13.09
CA CYS A 512 -23.84 20.36 12.16
C CYS A 512 -22.87 19.18 12.29
N ILE A 513 -22.61 18.67 13.50
CA ILE A 513 -21.80 17.45 13.71
C ILE A 513 -22.55 16.20 13.22
N LEU A 514 -23.87 16.12 13.40
CA LEU A 514 -24.70 15.05 12.85
C LEU A 514 -24.86 15.15 11.35
N VAL A 515 -25.02 16.36 10.79
CA VAL A 515 -25.19 16.65 9.36
C VAL A 515 -23.86 16.50 8.63
N LEU A 516 -22.72 16.89 9.21
CA LEU A 516 -21.41 16.47 8.71
C LEU A 516 -21.27 14.95 8.84
N GLY A 517 -21.65 14.37 9.98
CA GLY A 517 -21.62 12.92 10.20
C GLY A 517 -22.48 12.11 9.23
N THR A 518 -23.63 12.63 8.78
CA THR A 518 -24.52 11.99 7.79
C THR A 518 -24.23 12.40 6.36
N ALA A 519 -23.69 13.59 6.10
CA ALA A 519 -23.23 14.01 4.78
C ALA A 519 -21.97 13.23 4.34
N ILE A 520 -21.22 12.67 5.29
CA ILE A 520 -20.09 11.75 5.02
C ILE A 520 -20.57 10.31 4.74
N PHE A 521 -21.85 9.99 5.02
CA PHE A 521 -22.51 8.74 4.59
C PHE A 521 -23.32 8.90 3.30
N CYS A 522 -23.42 10.11 2.73
CA CYS A 522 -23.79 10.21 1.34
C CYS A 522 -22.58 9.71 0.55
N PRO A 523 -22.70 8.62 -0.23
CA PRO A 523 -21.74 8.42 -1.30
C PRO A 523 -21.72 9.74 -2.05
N GLY A 524 -20.54 10.31 -2.29
CA GLY A 524 -20.39 11.32 -3.32
C GLY A 524 -21.00 10.71 -4.56
N CYS A 525 -22.26 11.05 -4.84
CA CYS A 525 -22.97 10.65 -6.02
C CYS A 525 -22.34 11.50 -7.12
N SER A 526 -21.15 11.11 -7.57
CA SER A 526 -20.98 11.12 -9.00
C SER A 526 -21.91 10.00 -9.47
N PRO A 527 -22.98 10.30 -10.21
CA PRO A 527 -23.74 9.24 -10.83
C PRO A 527 -22.75 8.55 -11.78
N SER A 528 -22.25 7.38 -11.39
CA SER A 528 -21.88 6.39 -12.37
C SER A 528 -23.18 5.88 -12.96
N ASP A 529 -23.82 6.73 -13.77
CA ASP A 529 -24.53 6.19 -14.91
C ASP A 529 -23.56 5.20 -15.53
N GLY A 530 -23.98 3.96 -15.76
CA GLY A 530 -23.20 2.94 -16.47
C GLY A 530 -22.88 3.30 -17.92
N LYS A 531 -22.78 4.60 -18.23
CA LYS A 531 -22.26 5.15 -19.46
C LYS A 531 -20.78 4.80 -19.49
N HIS A 532 -20.44 3.91 -20.40
CA HIS A 532 -19.07 3.62 -20.83
C HIS A 532 -18.41 4.83 -21.52
N GLU A 533 -18.98 6.03 -21.42
CA GLU A 533 -18.58 7.21 -22.15
C GLU A 533 -18.85 8.48 -21.34
N ALA A 534 -17.96 9.46 -21.43
CA ALA A 534 -18.20 10.82 -20.93
C ALA A 534 -17.66 11.86 -21.92
N ALA A 535 -18.35 12.99 -22.04
CA ALA A 535 -17.85 14.13 -22.79
C ALA A 535 -16.62 14.72 -22.09
N LEU A 536 -15.63 15.14 -22.88
CA LEU A 536 -14.44 15.83 -22.43
C LEU A 536 -14.55 17.31 -22.78
N GLN A 537 -14.13 18.16 -21.85
CA GLN A 537 -13.97 19.59 -22.09
C GLN A 537 -12.47 19.83 -22.34
N GLY A 538 -12.08 19.90 -23.61
CA GLY A 538 -10.69 20.08 -24.03
C GLY A 538 -10.58 20.46 -25.50
N GLN A 539 -9.39 20.88 -25.91
CA GLN A 539 -9.10 21.33 -27.27
C GLN A 539 -8.88 20.17 -28.25
N PHE A 540 -8.44 19.01 -27.74
CA PHE A 540 -8.02 17.89 -28.59
C PHE A 540 -9.02 16.74 -28.68
N PHE A 541 -9.79 16.47 -27.62
CA PHE A 541 -10.69 15.31 -27.54
C PHE A 541 -12.09 15.70 -27.06
N GLU A 542 -13.13 15.13 -27.69
CA GLU A 542 -14.54 15.46 -27.38
C GLU A 542 -15.18 14.49 -26.36
N ARG A 543 -14.72 13.24 -26.28
CA ARG A 543 -15.28 12.24 -25.36
C ARG A 543 -14.28 11.13 -25.05
N ALA A 544 -14.42 10.53 -23.87
CA ALA A 544 -13.68 9.37 -23.42
C ALA A 544 -14.59 8.14 -23.40
N ILE A 545 -14.15 7.04 -24.00
CA ILE A 545 -14.87 5.75 -24.05
C ILE A 545 -14.05 4.70 -23.29
N VAL A 546 -14.69 3.97 -22.38
CA VAL A 546 -14.08 2.92 -21.57
C VAL A 546 -14.14 1.58 -22.29
N ILE A 547 -12.98 0.95 -22.43
CA ILE A 547 -12.79 -0.40 -22.97
C ILE A 547 -12.34 -1.33 -21.84
N GLY A 548 -13.13 -2.37 -21.60
CA GLY A 548 -12.85 -3.45 -20.66
C GLY A 548 -13.06 -3.14 -19.17
N SER A 549 -12.79 -4.15 -18.35
CA SER A 549 -13.00 -4.14 -16.89
C SER A 549 -11.95 -4.98 -16.14
N ARG A 550 -11.91 -4.89 -14.81
CA ARG A 550 -10.97 -5.67 -13.99
C ARG A 550 -11.18 -7.17 -14.09
N GLY A 551 -10.16 -7.90 -14.56
CA GLY A 551 -10.16 -9.35 -14.57
C GLY A 551 -9.09 -9.98 -15.48
N VAL A 552 -9.25 -11.27 -15.76
CA VAL A 552 -8.31 -12.09 -16.57
C VAL A 552 -9.00 -12.82 -17.72
N GLY A 553 -10.30 -12.55 -17.93
CA GLY A 553 -11.07 -13.05 -19.07
C GLY A 553 -10.89 -12.19 -20.32
N ILE A 554 -11.57 -12.58 -21.40
CA ILE A 554 -11.60 -11.85 -22.67
C ILE A 554 -12.25 -10.47 -22.44
N GLY A 555 -11.59 -9.41 -22.91
CA GLY A 555 -12.05 -8.03 -22.74
C GLY A 555 -11.87 -7.47 -21.33
N GLU A 556 -11.35 -8.26 -20.39
CA GLU A 556 -10.95 -7.80 -19.07
C GLU A 556 -9.45 -7.52 -19.02
N PHE A 557 -8.97 -6.75 -18.04
CA PHE A 557 -7.56 -6.44 -17.86
C PHE A 557 -7.10 -6.57 -16.41
N ASN A 558 -5.86 -7.01 -16.22
CA ASN A 558 -5.17 -6.91 -14.94
C ASN A 558 -3.98 -5.95 -15.05
N LYS A 559 -4.16 -4.68 -14.64
CA LYS A 559 -3.16 -3.62 -14.75
C LYS A 559 -2.58 -3.52 -16.17
N PRO A 560 -3.37 -3.05 -17.16
CA PRO A 560 -2.86 -2.84 -18.51
C PRO A 560 -1.66 -1.90 -18.47
N ARG A 561 -0.53 -2.33 -19.03
CA ARG A 561 0.78 -1.67 -18.87
C ARG A 561 1.18 -0.81 -20.05
N SER A 562 0.76 -1.21 -21.25
CA SER A 562 1.02 -0.47 -22.47
C SER A 562 -0.05 -0.80 -23.49
N VAL A 563 -0.18 0.11 -24.45
CA VAL A 563 -1.07 0.03 -25.60
C VAL A 563 -0.27 0.33 -26.86
N ALA A 564 -0.65 -0.29 -27.97
CA ALA A 564 -0.10 0.00 -29.30
C ALA A 564 -1.24 -0.10 -30.30
N CYS A 565 -1.17 0.65 -31.40
CA CYS A 565 -2.17 0.57 -32.47
C CYS A 565 -1.50 0.15 -33.79
N ASP A 566 -2.24 -0.59 -34.61
CA ASP A 566 -1.87 -0.85 -36.00
C ASP A 566 -2.46 0.21 -36.95
N THR A 567 -2.07 0.14 -38.22
CA THR A 567 -2.52 1.05 -39.28
C THR A 567 -4.03 0.93 -39.56
N ASN A 568 -4.65 -0.20 -39.24
CA ASN A 568 -6.08 -0.43 -39.39
C ASN A 568 -6.90 0.14 -38.21
N GLY A 569 -6.24 0.74 -37.22
CA GLY A 569 -6.87 1.31 -36.04
C GLY A 569 -7.25 0.26 -34.98
N ASN A 570 -6.75 -0.97 -35.08
CA ASN A 570 -6.90 -1.93 -33.99
C ASN A 570 -5.94 -1.57 -32.86
N VAL A 571 -6.41 -1.75 -31.62
CA VAL A 571 -5.62 -1.52 -30.42
C VAL A 571 -5.19 -2.84 -29.81
N TYR A 572 -3.91 -2.93 -29.47
CA TYR A 572 -3.30 -4.03 -28.75
C TYR A 572 -3.02 -3.57 -27.33
N VAL A 573 -3.40 -4.38 -26.36
CA VAL A 573 -3.26 -4.08 -24.94
C VAL A 573 -2.51 -5.22 -24.28
N VAL A 574 -1.42 -4.90 -23.59
CA VAL A 574 -0.68 -5.87 -22.78
C VAL A 574 -0.90 -5.58 -21.29
N ASP A 575 -1.12 -6.64 -20.51
CA ASP A 575 -1.42 -6.53 -19.08
C ASP A 575 -0.43 -7.35 -18.22
N MET A 576 -0.57 -7.26 -16.89
CA MET A 576 0.30 -7.97 -15.95
C MET A 576 0.16 -9.50 -15.99
N THR A 577 -0.80 -10.07 -16.72
CA THR A 577 -0.82 -11.53 -16.90
C THR A 577 0.24 -11.98 -17.91
N GLY A 578 0.71 -11.07 -18.76
CA GLY A 578 1.62 -11.36 -19.88
C GLY A 578 0.91 -11.78 -21.16
N ARG A 579 -0.40 -11.56 -21.25
CA ARG A 579 -1.16 -11.73 -22.49
C ARG A 579 -1.26 -10.40 -23.23
N VAL A 580 -1.42 -10.50 -24.54
CA VAL A 580 -1.81 -9.38 -25.40
C VAL A 580 -3.22 -9.65 -25.90
N GLN A 581 -4.08 -8.65 -25.82
CA GLN A 581 -5.43 -8.67 -26.38
C GLN A 581 -5.54 -7.61 -27.46
N LYS A 582 -6.11 -7.98 -28.60
CA LYS A 582 -6.39 -7.11 -29.74
C LYS A 582 -7.87 -6.76 -29.76
N PHE A 583 -8.17 -5.48 -29.95
CA PHE A 583 -9.52 -4.95 -30.09
C PHE A 583 -9.63 -4.14 -31.38
N SER A 584 -10.83 -4.13 -31.97
CA SER A 584 -11.14 -3.22 -33.06
C SER A 584 -11.17 -1.77 -32.58
N MET A 585 -11.22 -0.83 -33.53
CA MET A 585 -11.38 0.60 -33.25
C MET A 585 -12.64 0.92 -32.43
N ASP A 586 -13.67 0.07 -32.49
CA ASP A 586 -14.91 0.19 -31.70
C ASP A 586 -14.81 -0.45 -30.31
N GLY A 587 -13.65 -0.98 -29.93
CA GLY A 587 -13.43 -1.67 -28.66
C GLY A 587 -13.95 -3.11 -28.61
N LYS A 588 -14.29 -3.72 -29.76
CA LYS A 588 -14.69 -5.13 -29.81
C LYS A 588 -13.46 -6.03 -29.76
N PHE A 589 -13.48 -7.04 -28.91
CA PHE A 589 -12.40 -8.03 -28.85
C PHE A 589 -12.27 -8.79 -30.18
N LEU A 590 -11.03 -8.98 -30.64
CA LEU A 590 -10.71 -9.70 -31.88
C LEU A 590 -9.93 -10.99 -31.60
N LEU A 591 -8.79 -10.90 -30.92
CA LEU A 591 -7.93 -12.06 -30.61
C LEU A 591 -7.05 -11.82 -29.39
N THR A 592 -6.48 -12.90 -28.87
CA THR A 592 -5.50 -12.85 -27.77
C THR A 592 -4.40 -13.88 -27.97
N TRP A 593 -3.21 -13.58 -27.47
CA TRP A 593 -2.12 -14.53 -27.37
C TRP A 593 -1.32 -14.31 -26.08
N GLN A 594 -0.57 -15.32 -25.69
CA GLN A 594 0.26 -15.31 -24.48
C GLN A 594 1.74 -15.10 -24.86
N MET A 595 2.49 -14.38 -24.02
CA MET A 595 3.96 -14.39 -24.14
C MET A 595 4.53 -15.80 -23.93
N PRO A 596 5.67 -16.15 -24.58
CA PRO A 596 6.24 -17.50 -24.50
C PRO A 596 6.59 -17.96 -23.08
N GLN A 597 7.03 -17.04 -22.22
CA GLN A 597 7.38 -17.30 -20.83
C GLN A 597 6.84 -16.16 -19.97
N THR A 598 6.37 -16.47 -18.76
CA THR A 598 5.70 -15.46 -17.91
C THR A 598 6.03 -15.55 -16.42
N ASP A 599 6.99 -16.39 -16.05
CA ASP A 599 7.36 -16.74 -14.68
C ASP A 599 8.28 -15.72 -14.00
N LEU A 600 9.28 -15.19 -14.72
CA LEU A 600 10.28 -14.24 -14.16
C LEU A 600 9.75 -12.80 -14.10
N GLY A 601 8.78 -12.47 -14.94
CA GLY A 601 8.11 -11.18 -14.91
C GLY A 601 7.29 -10.93 -16.15
N LYS A 602 6.83 -9.69 -16.31
CA LYS A 602 5.74 -9.35 -17.23
C LYS A 602 6.17 -8.31 -18.27
N PRO A 603 5.61 -8.39 -19.49
CA PRO A 603 5.85 -7.39 -20.54
C PRO A 603 5.47 -5.99 -20.08
N LYS A 604 6.12 -4.97 -20.63
CA LYS A 604 5.83 -3.56 -20.33
C LYS A 604 5.51 -2.77 -21.58
N GLY A 605 6.51 -2.32 -22.34
CA GLY A 605 6.32 -1.43 -23.47
C GLY A 605 5.88 -2.16 -24.73
N MET A 606 5.07 -1.48 -25.55
CA MET A 606 4.69 -1.93 -26.87
C MET A 606 4.91 -0.85 -27.92
N GLY A 607 5.05 -1.29 -29.17
CA GLY A 607 5.08 -0.45 -30.36
C GLY A 607 4.84 -1.31 -31.59
N HIS A 608 5.13 -0.77 -32.76
CA HIS A 608 5.17 -1.54 -34.00
C HIS A 608 6.50 -1.37 -34.72
N ASP A 609 6.85 -2.31 -35.58
CA ASP A 609 7.89 -2.13 -36.59
C ASP A 609 7.31 -1.73 -37.96
N ARG A 610 8.19 -1.53 -38.93
CA ARG A 610 7.88 -1.02 -40.27
C ARG A 610 7.07 -2.03 -41.09
N ASP A 611 7.17 -3.30 -40.73
CA ASP A 611 6.44 -4.39 -41.37
C ASP A 611 5.04 -4.55 -40.73
N GLY A 612 4.70 -3.72 -39.74
CA GLY A 612 3.45 -3.78 -39.01
C GLY A 612 3.41 -4.84 -37.91
N ASN A 613 4.54 -5.46 -37.56
CA ASN A 613 4.59 -6.39 -36.43
C ASN A 613 4.51 -5.60 -35.12
N ILE A 614 3.85 -6.18 -34.13
CA ILE A 614 3.73 -5.64 -32.79
C ILE A 614 4.97 -6.02 -31.98
N ILE A 615 5.70 -5.00 -31.51
CA ILE A 615 6.85 -5.19 -30.64
C ILE A 615 6.37 -5.19 -29.19
N VAL A 616 6.81 -6.17 -28.39
CA VAL A 616 6.51 -6.26 -26.96
C VAL A 616 7.80 -6.45 -26.17
N ILE A 617 8.07 -5.53 -25.25
CA ILE A 617 9.27 -5.54 -24.40
C ILE A 617 9.00 -6.34 -23.12
N GLU A 618 9.91 -7.25 -22.78
CA GLU A 618 9.87 -8.04 -21.53
C GLU A 618 11.05 -7.70 -20.61
N PRO A 619 10.87 -6.74 -19.68
CA PRO A 619 11.95 -6.24 -18.84
C PRO A 619 12.70 -7.32 -18.06
N HIS A 620 11.95 -8.25 -17.46
CA HIS A 620 12.50 -9.27 -16.56
C HIS A 620 13.19 -10.42 -17.27
N TYR A 621 12.88 -10.61 -18.56
CA TYR A 621 13.54 -11.55 -19.45
C TYR A 621 14.62 -10.87 -20.32
N GLN A 622 14.83 -9.55 -20.14
CA GLN A 622 15.81 -8.75 -20.88
C GLN A 622 15.71 -8.91 -22.41
N ARG A 623 14.48 -9.01 -22.93
CA ARG A 623 14.24 -9.32 -24.35
C ARG A 623 13.17 -8.46 -24.99
N VAL A 624 13.25 -8.42 -26.32
CA VAL A 624 12.31 -7.76 -27.24
C VAL A 624 11.69 -8.83 -28.13
N ASN A 625 10.37 -8.87 -28.18
CA ASN A 625 9.61 -9.80 -29.02
C ASN A 625 8.93 -9.05 -30.16
N HIS A 626 8.93 -9.63 -31.35
CA HIS A 626 8.13 -9.15 -32.49
C HIS A 626 7.06 -10.18 -32.81
N PHE A 627 5.81 -9.75 -32.86
CA PHE A 627 4.65 -10.59 -33.20
C PHE A 627 3.98 -10.06 -34.46
N THR A 628 3.51 -10.95 -35.34
CA THR A 628 2.59 -10.52 -36.40
C THR A 628 1.31 -9.91 -35.79
N PRO A 629 0.53 -9.13 -36.55
CA PRO A 629 -0.80 -8.65 -36.13
C PRO A 629 -1.79 -9.73 -35.67
N ASP A 630 -1.51 -11.00 -36.01
CA ASP A 630 -2.30 -12.18 -35.62
C ASP A 630 -1.72 -12.92 -34.39
N GLY A 631 -0.65 -12.39 -33.78
CA GLY A 631 -0.05 -12.92 -32.55
C GLY A 631 1.00 -14.01 -32.74
N LYS A 632 1.53 -14.23 -33.96
CA LYS A 632 2.62 -15.21 -34.18
C LYS A 632 3.98 -14.58 -33.89
N LEU A 633 4.79 -15.20 -33.04
CA LEU A 633 6.14 -14.74 -32.72
C LEU A 633 7.06 -14.91 -33.95
N VAL A 634 7.63 -13.82 -34.45
CA VAL A 634 8.49 -13.81 -35.66
C VAL A 634 9.95 -13.45 -35.38
N ALA A 635 10.22 -12.76 -34.28
CA ALA A 635 11.58 -12.47 -33.85
C ALA A 635 11.66 -12.32 -32.34
N GLN A 636 12.79 -12.74 -31.78
CA GLN A 636 13.15 -12.49 -30.41
C GLN A 636 14.65 -12.17 -30.33
N TRP A 637 14.99 -11.11 -29.59
CA TRP A 637 16.37 -10.67 -29.42
C TRP A 637 16.56 -9.93 -28.08
N GLY A 638 17.81 -9.78 -27.66
CA GLY A 638 18.21 -9.19 -26.38
C GLY A 638 19.04 -10.17 -25.54
N CYS A 639 19.92 -9.61 -24.71
CA CYS A 639 20.75 -10.34 -23.76
C CYS A 639 20.75 -9.63 -22.41
N ARG A 640 21.02 -10.36 -21.33
CA ARG A 640 21.18 -9.77 -20.00
C ARG A 640 22.59 -9.18 -19.85
N GLY A 641 22.69 -7.92 -19.46
CA GLY A 641 23.98 -7.29 -19.20
C GLY A 641 23.95 -5.77 -19.25
N THR A 642 25.07 -5.16 -18.87
CA THR A 642 25.30 -3.70 -18.92
C THR A 642 26.01 -3.25 -20.19
N ASN A 643 26.57 -4.18 -20.95
CA ASN A 643 27.24 -3.89 -22.22
C ASN A 643 26.23 -3.37 -23.26
N GLU A 644 26.73 -2.67 -24.27
CA GLU A 644 25.91 -2.30 -25.42
C GLU A 644 25.32 -3.56 -26.06
N GLY A 645 24.04 -3.50 -26.40
CA GLY A 645 23.31 -4.59 -27.02
C GLY A 645 22.58 -5.50 -26.03
N CYS A 646 22.98 -5.43 -24.76
CA CYS A 646 22.30 -6.09 -23.66
C CYS A 646 21.47 -5.11 -22.84
N PHE A 647 20.57 -5.67 -22.02
CA PHE A 647 19.65 -4.94 -21.17
C PHE A 647 19.67 -5.43 -19.73
N LEU A 648 19.28 -4.55 -18.81
CA LEU A 648 18.91 -4.90 -17.44
C LEU A 648 17.40 -4.90 -17.22
N LEU A 649 16.76 -3.75 -17.46
CA LEU A 649 15.30 -3.58 -17.37
C LEU A 649 14.81 -2.69 -18.51
N PRO A 650 14.71 -3.23 -19.75
CA PRO A 650 14.19 -2.48 -20.89
C PRO A 650 12.71 -2.13 -20.67
N ARG A 651 12.26 -0.95 -21.14
CA ARG A 651 10.97 -0.34 -20.74
C ARG A 651 10.05 -0.05 -21.88
N SER A 652 10.47 0.84 -22.77
CA SER A 652 9.66 1.33 -23.87
C SER A 652 10.41 1.13 -25.18
N VAL A 653 9.65 1.08 -26.26
CA VAL A 653 10.17 0.91 -27.62
C VAL A 653 9.58 1.98 -28.52
N ALA A 654 10.40 2.49 -29.43
CA ALA A 654 9.96 3.34 -30.52
C ALA A 654 10.74 2.97 -31.79
N GLN A 655 10.18 3.26 -32.95
CA GLN A 655 10.87 3.09 -34.22
C GLN A 655 11.02 4.45 -34.90
N ASN A 656 12.18 4.69 -35.52
CA ASN A 656 12.42 5.88 -36.33
C ASN A 656 12.07 5.65 -37.81
N SER A 657 12.07 6.72 -38.62
CA SER A 657 11.72 6.65 -40.05
C SER A 657 12.63 5.72 -40.88
N ARG A 658 13.87 5.51 -40.41
CA ARG A 658 14.88 4.61 -41.00
C ARG A 658 14.76 3.15 -40.57
N GLY A 659 13.75 2.80 -39.78
CA GLY A 659 13.49 1.44 -39.31
C GLY A 659 14.34 1.00 -38.10
N GLY A 660 15.17 1.88 -37.55
CA GLY A 660 15.93 1.63 -36.33
C GLY A 660 15.01 1.59 -35.10
N ILE A 661 15.20 0.58 -34.26
CA ILE A 661 14.41 0.36 -33.05
C ILE A 661 15.14 0.98 -31.86
N LEU A 662 14.52 1.93 -31.17
CA LEU A 662 15.02 2.51 -29.94
C LEU A 662 14.38 1.78 -28.76
N VAL A 663 15.19 1.48 -27.74
CA VAL A 663 14.75 0.85 -26.49
C VAL A 663 15.32 1.63 -25.31
N SER A 664 14.46 2.10 -24.42
CA SER A 664 14.86 2.70 -23.14
C SER A 664 15.06 1.62 -22.08
N GLU A 665 15.99 1.83 -21.16
CA GLU A 665 16.16 1.02 -19.97
C GLU A 665 16.59 1.85 -18.76
N TYR A 666 16.30 1.35 -17.57
CA TYR A 666 16.74 1.97 -16.31
C TYR A 666 17.50 0.98 -15.43
N THR A 667 18.06 1.46 -14.31
CA THR A 667 18.87 0.81 -13.25
C THR A 667 20.28 1.37 -13.17
N LEU A 668 21.31 0.58 -13.47
CA LEU A 668 22.71 1.01 -13.41
C LEU A 668 23.14 1.73 -14.69
N ALA A 669 22.48 1.44 -15.82
CA ALA A 669 22.86 1.95 -17.12
C ALA A 669 22.16 3.27 -17.49
N GLU A 670 20.88 3.44 -17.12
CA GLU A 670 20.04 4.63 -17.38
C GLU A 670 20.26 5.23 -18.78
N ARG A 671 19.74 4.55 -19.82
CA ARG A 671 20.09 4.84 -21.23
C ARG A 671 19.00 4.47 -22.23
N VAL A 672 19.13 4.99 -23.44
CA VAL A 672 18.38 4.60 -24.64
C VAL A 672 19.36 4.03 -25.66
N GLN A 673 19.07 2.84 -26.17
CA GLN A 673 19.88 2.17 -27.18
C GLN A 673 19.09 2.06 -28.49
N ARG A 674 19.72 2.37 -29.63
CA ARG A 674 19.14 2.22 -30.97
C ARG A 674 19.74 1.01 -31.68
N PHE A 675 18.89 0.20 -32.28
CA PHE A 675 19.23 -1.08 -32.88
C PHE A 675 18.85 -1.15 -34.36
N LYS A 676 19.66 -1.87 -35.12
CA LYS A 676 19.29 -2.42 -36.43
C LYS A 676 19.04 -3.92 -36.24
N VAL A 677 17.84 -4.38 -36.58
CA VAL A 677 17.48 -5.80 -36.51
C VAL A 677 17.60 -6.40 -37.90
N SER A 678 18.47 -7.41 -38.08
CA SER A 678 18.67 -8.05 -39.39
C SER A 678 17.66 -9.18 -39.62
N SER A 679 17.22 -9.34 -40.88
CA SER A 679 16.37 -10.44 -41.33
C SER A 679 17.21 -11.50 -42.03
N SER A 680 18.01 -12.28 -41.30
CA SER A 680 18.76 -13.39 -41.91
C SER A 680 17.90 -14.67 -41.97
N LYS A 681 17.60 -15.14 -43.19
CA LYS A 681 17.25 -16.56 -43.41
C LYS A 681 18.55 -17.35 -43.19
N PHE A 682 18.63 -18.16 -42.16
CA PHE A 682 19.82 -18.97 -41.89
C PHE A 682 19.95 -20.07 -42.98
N GLN A 683 21.02 -20.01 -43.78
CA GLN A 683 21.49 -21.15 -44.58
C GLN A 683 22.44 -21.97 -43.70
N VAL A 684 22.08 -23.23 -43.46
CA VAL A 684 22.91 -24.16 -42.69
C VAL A 684 24.12 -24.53 -43.56
N GLN A 685 25.31 -24.03 -43.21
CA GLN A 685 26.57 -24.65 -43.61
C GLN A 685 27.05 -25.54 -42.47
N SER A 686 27.08 -26.83 -42.73
CA SER A 686 27.70 -27.82 -41.87
C SER A 686 29.22 -27.73 -41.99
N SER A 687 29.92 -27.34 -40.93
CA SER A 687 31.34 -27.65 -40.78
C SER A 687 31.61 -28.18 -39.37
N SER A 688 32.02 -29.44 -39.35
CA SER A 688 32.54 -30.16 -38.21
C SER A 688 33.91 -29.61 -37.82
N GLY A 689 34.06 -29.12 -36.59
CA GLY A 689 35.34 -28.70 -36.04
C GLY A 689 35.32 -28.75 -34.52
N SER A 690 35.96 -29.77 -33.95
CA SER A 690 36.20 -29.93 -32.52
C SER A 690 37.23 -28.90 -32.04
N GLY A 691 36.83 -27.99 -31.17
CA GLY A 691 37.72 -27.05 -30.48
C GLY A 691 37.20 -26.76 -29.08
N ALA A 692 38.04 -27.02 -28.07
CA ALA A 692 37.71 -26.89 -26.64
C ALA A 692 37.42 -25.43 -26.24
N LEU A 693 36.44 -25.25 -25.34
CA LEU A 693 36.10 -23.98 -24.70
C LEU A 693 37.12 -23.66 -23.59
N PRO A 694 37.62 -22.42 -23.46
CA PRO A 694 38.44 -22.01 -22.32
C PRO A 694 37.58 -21.74 -21.08
N GLU A 695 38.07 -22.16 -19.91
CA GLU A 695 37.48 -21.89 -18.60
C GLU A 695 37.46 -20.39 -18.28
N VAL A 696 36.32 -19.87 -17.84
CA VAL A 696 36.18 -18.52 -17.28
C VAL A 696 36.05 -18.63 -15.76
N SER A 697 36.96 -17.95 -15.08
CA SER A 697 37.08 -17.87 -13.62
C SER A 697 35.85 -17.27 -12.95
N SER A 698 35.43 -17.91 -11.87
CA SER A 698 34.34 -17.50 -11.01
C SER A 698 34.76 -16.37 -10.08
N GLU A 699 34.21 -15.16 -10.21
CA GLU A 699 34.08 -14.24 -9.07
C GLU A 699 33.16 -13.02 -9.31
N LYS A 700 32.16 -12.90 -8.41
CA LYS A 700 31.40 -11.71 -7.92
C LYS A 700 29.88 -11.86 -7.98
N ASN A 701 29.32 -12.22 -6.82
CA ASN A 701 27.92 -12.52 -6.53
C ASN A 701 27.01 -11.28 -6.50
N TRP A 702 26.06 -11.21 -7.44
CA TRP A 702 24.93 -10.26 -7.50
C TRP A 702 23.60 -10.95 -7.10
N PRO A 703 22.62 -10.30 -6.44
CA PRO A 703 21.44 -10.97 -5.88
C PRO A 703 20.42 -11.55 -6.88
N TYR A 704 20.62 -11.36 -8.19
CA TYR A 704 19.92 -12.15 -9.24
C TYR A 704 20.68 -13.43 -9.66
N ALA A 705 21.81 -13.77 -9.02
CA ALA A 705 22.66 -14.90 -9.39
C ALA A 705 22.31 -16.24 -8.70
N LYS A 706 21.14 -16.34 -8.06
CA LYS A 706 20.60 -17.64 -7.61
C LYS A 706 19.19 -17.85 -8.16
N VAL A 707 19.11 -17.93 -9.49
CA VAL A 707 18.25 -18.94 -10.11
C VAL A 707 19.21 -20.07 -10.43
N ASP A 708 18.86 -21.29 -10.01
CA ASP A 708 19.70 -22.48 -10.13
C ASP A 708 20.46 -22.46 -11.46
N THR A 709 21.78 -22.51 -11.41
CA THR A 709 22.62 -22.69 -12.61
C THR A 709 22.23 -23.94 -13.40
N ALA A 710 21.54 -24.89 -12.75
CA ALA A 710 20.88 -26.05 -13.38
C ALA A 710 19.57 -25.73 -14.14
N LEU A 711 18.86 -24.64 -13.80
CA LEU A 711 17.66 -24.17 -14.51
C LEU A 711 18.00 -23.23 -15.67
N SER A 712 19.14 -22.52 -15.65
CA SER A 712 19.61 -21.76 -16.83
C SER A 712 20.15 -22.70 -17.92
N ALA A 713 20.83 -23.78 -17.52
CA ALA A 713 21.22 -24.85 -18.43
C ALA A 713 19.99 -25.57 -19.00
N LYS A 714 18.97 -25.86 -18.17
CA LYS A 714 17.68 -26.40 -18.66
C LYS A 714 16.85 -25.41 -19.47
N ALA A 715 16.95 -24.10 -19.23
CA ALA A 715 16.26 -23.10 -20.04
C ALA A 715 16.92 -22.92 -21.41
N GLN A 716 18.23 -23.19 -21.54
CA GLN A 716 18.92 -23.29 -22.82
C GLN A 716 18.75 -24.66 -23.48
N GLU A 717 18.66 -25.76 -22.74
CA GLU A 717 18.35 -27.10 -23.30
C GLU A 717 16.88 -27.27 -23.71
N HIS A 718 15.93 -26.60 -23.05
CA HIS A 718 14.51 -26.60 -23.45
C HIS A 718 14.11 -25.45 -24.38
N ALA A 719 15.01 -24.51 -24.70
CA ALA A 719 14.80 -23.57 -25.81
C ALA A 719 14.96 -24.24 -27.20
N GLY A 720 15.43 -25.49 -27.24
CA GLY A 720 15.63 -26.26 -28.47
C GLY A 720 14.42 -27.05 -28.99
N SER A 721 13.25 -26.98 -28.35
CA SER A 721 12.10 -27.80 -28.77
C SER A 721 10.78 -27.02 -28.69
N GLU A 722 10.18 -26.79 -29.87
CA GLU A 722 8.78 -26.40 -30.12
C GLU A 722 8.35 -24.92 -30.19
N THR A 723 9.24 -23.95 -30.46
CA THR A 723 8.79 -22.69 -31.10
C THR A 723 9.72 -22.27 -32.23
N GLY A 724 9.22 -22.21 -33.46
CA GLY A 724 9.97 -21.79 -34.65
C GLY A 724 10.30 -20.29 -34.71
N ALA A 725 10.60 -19.67 -33.57
CA ALA A 725 10.98 -18.26 -33.50
C ALA A 725 12.43 -18.11 -34.00
N LEU A 726 12.62 -17.33 -35.06
CA LEU A 726 13.95 -16.99 -35.57
C LEU A 726 14.61 -16.02 -34.58
N GLN A 727 15.69 -16.46 -33.93
CA GLN A 727 16.57 -15.56 -33.18
C GLN A 727 17.21 -14.59 -34.17
N ARG A 728 16.87 -13.29 -34.08
CA ARG A 728 17.41 -12.26 -34.98
C ARG A 728 18.61 -11.58 -34.34
N GLU A 729 19.63 -11.27 -35.14
CA GLU A 729 20.74 -10.45 -34.69
C GLU A 729 20.31 -8.96 -34.63
N ALA A 730 20.56 -8.34 -33.49
CA ALA A 730 20.32 -6.92 -33.26
C ALA A 730 21.66 -6.21 -33.03
N THR A 731 22.04 -5.36 -33.97
CA THR A 731 23.28 -4.58 -33.88
C THR A 731 22.99 -3.20 -33.30
N VAL A 732 23.74 -2.79 -32.28
CA VAL A 732 23.65 -1.45 -31.72
C VAL A 732 24.19 -0.44 -32.72
N LEU A 733 23.42 0.60 -32.98
CA LEU A 733 23.80 1.72 -33.83
C LEU A 733 24.18 2.96 -33.02
N GLN A 734 23.61 3.11 -31.83
CA GLN A 734 23.78 4.31 -31.01
C GLN A 734 23.32 4.06 -29.58
N VAL A 735 23.98 4.72 -28.63
CA VAL A 735 23.59 4.80 -27.21
C VAL A 735 23.52 6.26 -26.79
N ILE A 736 22.49 6.61 -26.02
CA ILE A 736 22.28 7.95 -25.44
C ILE A 736 21.97 7.76 -23.96
N GLY A 737 22.54 8.58 -23.08
CA GLY A 737 22.20 8.56 -21.66
C GLY A 737 23.23 7.90 -20.75
N ARG A 738 23.21 8.34 -19.49
CA ARG A 738 23.90 7.74 -18.34
C ARG A 738 23.13 8.12 -17.06
N PRO A 739 23.37 7.47 -15.91
CA PRO A 739 22.69 7.83 -14.67
C PRO A 739 23.00 9.26 -14.24
N GLY A 740 21.97 10.05 -13.93
CA GLY A 740 22.16 11.41 -13.41
C GLY A 740 20.95 12.32 -13.57
N ASN A 741 21.16 13.60 -13.30
CA ASN A 741 20.12 14.64 -13.31
C ASN A 741 20.45 15.79 -14.28
N GLY A 742 21.62 15.76 -14.93
CA GLY A 742 22.02 16.77 -15.92
C GLY A 742 21.40 16.54 -17.31
N PRO A 743 21.59 17.49 -18.25
CA PRO A 743 21.21 17.30 -19.66
C PRO A 743 21.89 16.07 -20.28
N GLY A 744 21.11 15.21 -20.94
CA GLY A 744 21.62 13.95 -21.50
C GLY A 744 21.88 12.85 -20.47
N GLU A 745 21.54 13.06 -19.20
CA GLU A 745 21.55 12.05 -18.14
C GLU A 745 20.12 11.69 -17.74
N PHE A 746 19.90 10.45 -17.30
CA PHE A 746 18.58 9.95 -16.96
C PHE A 746 18.52 9.40 -15.54
N ASN A 747 17.33 9.49 -14.96
CA ASN A 747 16.94 8.82 -13.74
C ASN A 747 15.59 8.16 -13.99
N ARG A 748 15.64 6.86 -14.31
CA ARG A 748 14.53 6.02 -14.75
C ARG A 748 13.91 6.49 -16.06
N ALA A 749 14.66 6.37 -17.15
CA ALA A 749 14.11 6.54 -18.49
C ALA A 749 12.97 5.52 -18.75
N GLU A 750 11.73 6.02 -18.89
CA GLU A 750 10.55 5.19 -19.14
C GLU A 750 10.11 5.29 -20.61
N GLY A 751 9.05 6.04 -20.91
CA GLY A 751 8.50 6.17 -22.26
C GLY A 751 9.43 6.84 -23.25
N ILE A 752 9.37 6.36 -24.49
CA ILE A 752 10.06 6.96 -25.63
C ILE A 752 9.14 7.07 -26.83
N CYS A 753 9.33 8.13 -27.62
CA CYS A 753 8.73 8.25 -28.94
C CYS A 753 9.67 9.00 -29.89
N VAL A 754 9.38 8.87 -31.19
CA VAL A 754 10.10 9.55 -32.26
C VAL A 754 9.07 10.32 -33.09
N ASP A 755 9.36 11.57 -33.42
CA ASP A 755 8.49 12.37 -34.31
C ASP A 755 8.85 12.19 -35.79
N SER A 756 8.12 12.87 -36.68
CA SER A 756 8.35 12.79 -38.13
C SER A 756 9.71 13.35 -38.59
N GLU A 757 10.41 14.09 -37.74
CA GLU A 757 11.76 14.63 -37.99
C GLU A 757 12.86 13.75 -37.38
N ASP A 758 12.54 12.53 -36.95
CA ASP A 758 13.43 11.62 -36.24
C ASP A 758 13.96 12.18 -34.89
N LYS A 759 13.34 13.21 -34.29
CA LYS A 759 13.69 13.66 -32.93
C LYS A 759 13.20 12.65 -31.91
N ILE A 760 14.02 12.38 -30.91
CA ILE A 760 13.78 11.37 -29.88
C ILE A 760 13.33 12.07 -28.61
N TYR A 761 12.17 11.68 -28.08
CA TYR A 761 11.63 12.20 -26.83
C TYR A 761 11.72 11.11 -25.78
N VAL A 762 12.23 11.44 -24.60
CA VAL A 762 12.43 10.50 -23.49
C VAL A 762 11.77 11.05 -22.24
N ALA A 763 10.89 10.26 -21.64
CA ALA A 763 10.31 10.54 -20.34
C ALA A 763 11.31 10.15 -19.23
N ASP A 764 11.90 11.16 -18.59
CA ASP A 764 12.89 11.02 -17.53
C ASP A 764 12.19 11.04 -16.17
N SER A 765 11.61 9.89 -15.81
CA SER A 765 10.51 9.82 -14.86
C SER A 765 10.86 10.31 -13.46
N CYS A 766 12.00 9.92 -12.91
CA CYS A 766 12.40 10.34 -11.55
C CYS A 766 12.92 11.77 -11.50
N ASN A 767 13.27 12.36 -12.64
CA ASN A 767 13.65 13.77 -12.74
C ASN A 767 12.47 14.69 -13.09
N HIS A 768 11.27 14.13 -13.24
CA HIS A 768 10.03 14.89 -13.46
C HIS A 768 10.10 15.81 -14.70
N ARG A 769 10.77 15.35 -15.77
CA ARG A 769 10.98 16.11 -17.00
C ARG A 769 10.91 15.23 -18.24
N ILE A 770 10.81 15.87 -19.40
CA ILE A 770 10.99 15.27 -20.71
C ILE A 770 12.26 15.83 -21.32
N GLN A 771 13.09 14.97 -21.91
CA GLN A 771 14.26 15.38 -22.68
C GLN A 771 14.08 15.06 -24.16
N ILE A 772 14.54 15.97 -25.02
CA ILE A 772 14.43 15.88 -26.48
C ILE A 772 15.84 15.81 -27.06
N PHE A 773 16.06 14.85 -27.95
CA PHE A 773 17.32 14.62 -28.64
C PHE A 773 17.10 14.67 -30.16
N SER A 774 18.16 14.99 -30.89
CA SER A 774 18.20 14.88 -32.34
C SER A 774 18.24 13.42 -32.79
N ALA A 775 18.08 13.19 -34.10
CA ALA A 775 18.20 11.87 -34.72
C ALA A 775 19.59 11.23 -34.55
N ASP A 776 20.63 12.05 -34.34
CA ASP A 776 22.00 11.65 -34.00
C ASP A 776 22.26 11.68 -32.48
N GLY A 777 21.22 11.76 -31.65
CA GLY A 777 21.30 11.57 -30.20
C GLY A 777 21.92 12.71 -29.41
N LYS A 778 22.07 13.90 -30.01
CA LYS A 778 22.49 15.10 -29.30
C LYS A 778 21.33 15.67 -28.51
N PHE A 779 21.58 16.04 -27.26
CA PHE A 779 20.61 16.74 -26.44
C PHE A 779 20.23 18.08 -27.11
N LEU A 780 18.93 18.31 -27.26
CA LEU A 780 18.40 19.54 -27.85
C LEU A 780 17.83 20.46 -26.77
N ARG A 781 16.91 19.95 -25.94
CA ARG A 781 16.25 20.70 -24.87
C ARG A 781 15.52 19.77 -23.90
N GLU A 782 15.09 20.33 -22.78
CA GLU A 782 14.23 19.68 -21.79
C GLU A 782 13.10 20.60 -21.34
N PHE A 783 12.03 20.01 -20.81
CA PHE A 783 10.93 20.75 -20.19
C PHE A 783 10.25 19.92 -19.11
N GLY A 784 9.51 20.60 -18.24
CA GLY A 784 8.91 20.01 -17.05
C GLY A 784 9.79 20.14 -15.81
N LYS A 785 9.14 20.12 -14.65
CA LYS A 785 9.76 20.09 -13.32
C LYS A 785 8.79 19.43 -12.35
N ALA A 786 9.27 18.95 -11.21
CA ALA A 786 8.43 18.33 -10.20
C ALA A 786 7.30 19.27 -9.74
N GLY A 787 6.06 18.79 -9.79
CA GLY A 787 4.89 19.54 -9.31
C GLY A 787 3.56 19.02 -9.84
N SER A 788 2.51 19.81 -9.64
CA SER A 788 1.13 19.47 -10.03
C SER A 788 0.44 20.57 -10.85
N GLY A 789 1.09 21.72 -11.03
CA GLY A 789 0.61 22.78 -11.90
C GLY A 789 0.67 22.42 -13.39
N LEU A 790 0.17 23.32 -14.23
CA LEU A 790 0.30 23.23 -15.68
C LEU A 790 1.78 23.45 -16.08
N GLY A 791 2.35 22.54 -16.87
CA GLY A 791 3.76 22.49 -17.21
C GLY A 791 4.66 21.83 -16.15
N GLU A 792 4.11 21.50 -14.97
CA GLU A 792 4.81 20.71 -13.94
C GLU A 792 4.42 19.24 -14.07
N LEU A 793 5.38 18.34 -13.93
CA LEU A 793 5.19 16.91 -14.15
C LEU A 793 5.42 16.12 -12.85
N SER A 794 4.68 15.03 -12.70
CA SER A 794 4.92 14.04 -11.64
C SER A 794 5.04 12.65 -12.24
N TYR A 795 6.27 12.14 -12.29
CA TYR A 795 6.61 10.82 -12.85
C TYR A 795 6.01 10.60 -14.26
N PRO A 796 6.48 11.33 -15.29
CA PRO A 796 6.07 11.08 -16.67
C PRO A 796 6.47 9.65 -17.06
N TYR A 797 5.51 8.80 -17.42
CA TYR A 797 5.72 7.37 -17.70
C TYR A 797 5.69 7.05 -19.19
N ASP A 798 4.90 7.78 -19.97
CA ASP A 798 4.86 7.62 -21.42
C ASP A 798 4.68 8.94 -22.14
N ILE A 799 5.09 8.97 -23.41
CA ILE A 799 5.08 10.17 -24.26
C ILE A 799 4.77 9.80 -25.70
N LYS A 800 3.92 10.60 -26.36
CA LYS A 800 3.65 10.52 -27.81
C LYS A 800 3.56 11.92 -28.40
N VAL A 801 3.94 12.03 -29.67
CA VAL A 801 3.81 13.26 -30.46
C VAL A 801 2.78 12.99 -31.55
N ASP A 802 1.82 13.90 -31.71
CA ASP A 802 0.82 13.81 -32.78
C ASP A 802 1.36 14.33 -34.13
N LYS A 803 0.58 14.18 -35.20
CA LYS A 803 0.99 14.65 -36.54
C LYS A 803 1.23 16.16 -36.64
N SER A 804 0.68 16.95 -35.72
CA SER A 804 0.85 18.41 -35.67
C SER A 804 2.07 18.83 -34.83
N GLY A 805 2.77 17.89 -34.21
CA GLY A 805 3.92 18.14 -33.33
C GLY A 805 3.55 18.46 -31.89
N ASN A 806 2.29 18.28 -31.49
CA ASN A 806 1.88 18.42 -30.09
C ASN A 806 2.32 17.19 -29.30
N ILE A 807 2.78 17.42 -28.08
CA ILE A 807 3.40 16.41 -27.22
C ILE A 807 2.41 16.06 -26.10
N PHE A 808 2.06 14.78 -26.03
CA PHE A 808 1.17 14.22 -25.02
C PHE A 808 2.00 13.43 -24.01
N VAL A 809 1.98 13.85 -22.75
CA VAL A 809 2.75 13.24 -21.66
C VAL A 809 1.79 12.56 -20.70
N CYS A 810 1.93 11.23 -20.56
CA CYS A 810 1.19 10.42 -19.61
C CYS A 810 1.89 10.45 -18.24
N GLU A 811 1.22 11.00 -17.22
CA GLU A 811 1.77 11.14 -15.87
C GLU A 811 1.26 10.05 -14.94
N PHE A 812 2.18 9.21 -14.45
CA PHE A 812 1.85 8.21 -13.44
C PHE A 812 1.52 8.86 -12.10
N GLY A 813 2.29 9.88 -11.69
CA GLY A 813 2.19 10.48 -10.35
C GLY A 813 0.95 11.35 -10.16
N ASN A 814 0.53 12.07 -11.20
CA ASN A 814 -0.61 12.98 -11.15
C ASN A 814 -1.91 12.36 -11.73
N SER A 815 -1.87 11.12 -12.24
CA SER A 815 -3.03 10.43 -12.85
C SER A 815 -3.74 11.28 -13.92
N ARG A 816 -2.97 11.83 -14.85
CA ARG A 816 -3.47 12.73 -15.92
C ARG A 816 -2.59 12.65 -17.16
N ILE A 817 -3.03 13.29 -18.24
CA ILE A 817 -2.24 13.53 -19.44
C ILE A 817 -2.05 15.04 -19.58
N GLN A 818 -0.82 15.51 -19.80
CA GLN A 818 -0.58 16.90 -20.16
C GLN A 818 -0.21 17.03 -21.63
N VAL A 819 -0.72 18.08 -22.25
CA VAL A 819 -0.48 18.41 -23.66
C VAL A 819 0.42 19.63 -23.73
N PHE A 820 1.47 19.54 -24.54
CA PHE A 820 2.38 20.64 -24.83
C PHE A 820 2.40 20.90 -26.34
N ASP A 821 2.64 22.14 -26.73
CA ASP A 821 2.85 22.47 -28.13
C ASP A 821 4.23 22.00 -28.61
N LYS A 822 4.48 22.16 -29.92
CA LYS A 822 5.79 21.88 -30.54
C LYS A 822 6.94 22.70 -29.96
N ASN A 823 6.67 23.78 -29.23
CA ASN A 823 7.64 24.63 -28.56
C ASN A 823 7.84 24.26 -27.08
N CYS A 824 7.24 23.15 -26.63
CA CYS A 824 7.23 22.68 -25.25
C CYS A 824 6.50 23.60 -24.26
N GLN A 825 5.60 24.45 -24.74
CA GLN A 825 4.71 25.24 -23.88
C GLN A 825 3.46 24.41 -23.52
N PRO A 826 3.06 24.36 -22.24
CA PRO A 826 1.90 23.57 -21.85
C PRO A 826 0.61 24.21 -22.36
N ILE A 827 -0.28 23.39 -22.93
CA ILE A 827 -1.56 23.80 -23.50
C ILE A 827 -2.70 23.47 -22.55
N GLU A 828 -2.88 22.18 -22.23
CA GLU A 828 -3.99 21.72 -21.40
C GLU A 828 -3.66 20.44 -20.62
N THR A 829 -4.53 20.13 -19.66
CA THR A 829 -4.52 18.89 -18.91
C THR A 829 -5.78 18.10 -19.24
N ILE A 830 -5.60 16.84 -19.61
CA ILE A 830 -6.69 15.91 -19.87
C ILE A 830 -6.81 14.94 -18.69
N GLY A 831 -8.00 14.93 -18.11
CA GLY A 831 -8.37 14.06 -17.00
C GLY A 831 -7.77 14.45 -15.65
N ARG A 832 -8.11 13.64 -14.64
CA ARG A 832 -7.72 13.77 -13.24
C ARG A 832 -7.75 12.41 -12.56
N ALA A 833 -7.22 12.31 -11.35
CA ALA A 833 -7.36 11.13 -10.52
C ALA A 833 -8.86 10.77 -10.32
N GLY A 834 -9.27 9.55 -10.69
CA GLY A 834 -10.66 9.10 -10.53
C GLY A 834 -11.01 7.81 -11.27
N ALA A 835 -12.29 7.43 -11.18
CA ALA A 835 -12.87 6.19 -11.72
C ALA A 835 -13.75 6.41 -12.95
N GLY A 836 -14.22 7.64 -13.16
CA GLY A 836 -15.17 7.95 -14.24
C GLY A 836 -14.51 7.90 -15.61
N PRO A 837 -15.26 7.75 -16.72
CA PRO A 837 -14.71 7.99 -18.04
C PRO A 837 -14.11 9.40 -18.13
N GLY A 838 -12.91 9.52 -18.69
CA GLY A 838 -12.12 10.76 -18.71
C GLY A 838 -11.27 11.01 -17.46
N GLU A 839 -11.40 10.18 -16.42
CA GLU A 839 -10.56 10.19 -15.22
C GLU A 839 -9.63 8.97 -15.20
N PHE A 840 -8.46 9.08 -14.60
CA PHE A 840 -7.43 8.04 -14.63
C PHE A 840 -6.98 7.64 -13.22
N SER A 841 -6.38 6.46 -13.09
CA SER A 841 -5.67 6.02 -11.90
C SER A 841 -4.36 5.36 -12.30
N ASN A 842 -3.27 6.09 -12.07
CA ASN A 842 -1.89 5.76 -12.46
C ASN A 842 -1.82 5.18 -13.88
N PRO A 843 -2.09 5.98 -14.93
CA PRO A 843 -1.99 5.53 -16.32
C PRO A 843 -0.52 5.25 -16.69
N TRP A 844 -0.26 4.19 -17.46
CA TRP A 844 1.11 3.72 -17.72
C TRP A 844 1.60 3.91 -19.15
N GLY A 845 0.69 3.95 -20.12
CA GLY A 845 1.05 3.99 -21.53
C GLY A 845 -0.05 4.61 -22.37
N ILE A 846 0.35 5.25 -23.47
CA ILE A 846 -0.54 5.91 -24.41
C ILE A 846 -0.16 5.59 -25.86
N ALA A 847 -1.15 5.52 -26.75
CA ALA A 847 -0.92 5.29 -28.18
C ALA A 847 -1.99 5.97 -29.04
N PHE A 848 -1.58 6.51 -30.18
CA PHE A 848 -2.50 7.02 -31.20
C PHE A 848 -2.91 5.92 -32.18
N ASP A 849 -4.16 5.92 -32.61
CA ASP A 849 -4.58 5.20 -33.82
C ASP A 849 -4.41 6.04 -35.09
N SER A 850 -4.71 5.46 -36.24
CA SER A 850 -4.62 6.13 -37.55
C SER A 850 -5.53 7.36 -37.70
N HIS A 851 -6.56 7.48 -36.86
CA HIS A 851 -7.50 8.60 -36.80
C HIS A 851 -7.16 9.62 -35.70
N GLU A 852 -5.95 9.53 -35.11
CA GLU A 852 -5.47 10.38 -34.02
C GLU A 852 -6.30 10.28 -32.72
N ASN A 853 -7.08 9.21 -32.53
CA ASN A 853 -7.67 8.94 -31.21
C ASN A 853 -6.58 8.46 -30.26
N LEU A 854 -6.65 8.88 -29.00
CA LEU A 854 -5.65 8.51 -27.99
C LEU A 854 -6.17 7.37 -27.11
N TYR A 855 -5.46 6.25 -27.09
CA TYR A 855 -5.72 5.15 -26.17
C TYR A 855 -4.83 5.30 -24.94
N VAL A 856 -5.40 5.09 -23.77
CA VAL A 856 -4.74 5.27 -22.47
C VAL A 856 -4.86 3.98 -21.67
N ALA A 857 -3.72 3.38 -21.33
CA ALA A 857 -3.64 2.25 -20.41
C ALA A 857 -3.83 2.73 -18.98
N ASP A 858 -5.09 2.78 -18.54
CA ASP A 858 -5.53 3.24 -17.23
C ASP A 858 -5.33 2.13 -16.18
N ALA A 859 -4.05 1.95 -15.79
CA ALA A 859 -3.54 0.71 -15.23
C ALA A 859 -4.24 0.32 -13.91
N LEU A 860 -4.37 1.23 -12.94
CA LEU A 860 -5.01 0.88 -11.66
C LEU A 860 -6.53 0.82 -11.73
N ASN A 861 -7.15 1.42 -12.75
CA ASN A 861 -8.56 1.21 -13.04
C ASN A 861 -8.82 -0.09 -13.81
N HIS A 862 -7.76 -0.82 -14.19
CA HIS A 862 -7.86 -2.10 -14.89
C HIS A 862 -8.68 -2.01 -16.19
N ARG A 863 -8.49 -0.92 -16.94
CA ARG A 863 -9.22 -0.64 -18.19
C ARG A 863 -8.34 0.11 -19.17
N VAL A 864 -8.80 0.22 -20.42
CA VAL A 864 -8.24 1.14 -21.40
C VAL A 864 -9.28 2.20 -21.70
N GLN A 865 -8.86 3.45 -21.90
CA GLN A 865 -9.75 4.52 -22.33
C GLN A 865 -9.36 5.03 -23.70
N LYS A 866 -10.32 5.13 -24.60
CA LYS A 866 -10.18 5.77 -25.92
C LYS A 866 -10.69 7.20 -25.83
N LEU A 867 -9.83 8.17 -26.06
CA LEU A 867 -10.20 9.58 -26.18
C LEU A 867 -10.40 9.89 -27.66
N VAL A 868 -11.62 10.27 -28.02
CA VAL A 868 -12.00 10.50 -29.42
C VAL A 868 -11.57 11.89 -29.84
N ARG A 869 -10.76 11.97 -30.91
CA ARG A 869 -10.21 13.24 -31.42
C ARG A 869 -11.32 14.15 -31.92
N ILE A 870 -11.21 15.45 -31.67
CA ILE A 870 -12.07 16.46 -32.29
C ILE A 870 -11.66 16.60 -33.77
N PRO A 871 -12.58 16.40 -34.74
CA PRO A 871 -12.26 16.57 -36.15
C PRO A 871 -11.86 18.01 -36.49
N GLU A 872 -10.82 18.19 -37.31
CA GLU A 872 -10.29 19.51 -37.71
C GLU A 872 -11.35 20.43 -38.34
N SER A 873 -12.36 19.86 -39.01
CA SER A 873 -13.49 20.59 -39.61
C SER A 873 -14.34 21.38 -38.59
N ARG A 874 -14.34 20.99 -37.31
CA ARG A 874 -15.04 21.69 -36.23
C ARG A 874 -14.19 22.76 -35.56
N VAL A 875 -12.86 22.65 -35.62
CA VAL A 875 -11.93 23.61 -35.01
C VAL A 875 -11.89 24.94 -35.78
N GLN A 876 -12.19 24.91 -37.09
CA GLN A 876 -12.19 26.08 -37.97
C GLN A 876 -13.52 26.87 -38.03
N SER A 877 -14.54 26.49 -37.25
CA SER A 877 -15.75 27.30 -37.11
C SER A 877 -15.69 28.06 -35.79
N PRO A 878 -15.19 29.32 -35.76
CA PRO A 878 -15.39 30.16 -34.59
C PRO A 878 -16.89 30.35 -34.44
N GLN A 879 -17.47 29.84 -33.35
CA GLN A 879 -18.80 30.26 -32.94
C GLN A 879 -18.74 31.77 -32.69
N SER A 880 -19.29 32.54 -33.63
CA SER A 880 -19.60 33.94 -33.42
C SER A 880 -20.58 34.05 -32.25
N PRO A 881 -20.28 34.85 -31.21
CA PRO A 881 -21.25 35.12 -30.17
C PRO A 881 -22.27 36.15 -30.69
N SER A 882 -23.25 35.71 -31.48
CA SER A 882 -24.41 36.54 -31.82
C SER A 882 -25.58 35.71 -32.36
N ALA A 883 -26.52 35.33 -31.47
CA ALA A 883 -27.97 35.30 -31.74
C ALA A 883 -28.70 34.59 -30.59
N LEU A 884 -28.68 35.16 -29.39
CA LEU A 884 -29.69 34.87 -28.36
C LEU A 884 -30.11 36.18 -27.70
N ALA A 885 -30.60 37.08 -28.54
CA ALA A 885 -31.32 38.28 -28.14
C ALA A 885 -32.40 38.54 -29.20
N SER A 886 -33.52 37.82 -29.09
CA SER A 886 -34.88 38.29 -29.46
C SER A 886 -35.85 37.11 -29.60
N SER A 887 -36.66 36.92 -28.55
CA SER A 887 -38.03 36.36 -28.53
C SER A 887 -38.18 35.59 -27.21
N GLY A 888 -39.14 35.84 -26.35
CA GLY A 888 -40.16 36.86 -26.27
C GLY A 888 -40.75 36.74 -24.86
N LEU A 889 -41.26 37.85 -24.34
CA LEU A 889 -42.04 37.89 -23.11
C LEU A 889 -43.07 36.76 -23.06
N ARG A 890 -43.15 36.08 -21.91
CA ARG A 890 -44.44 35.80 -21.27
C ARG A 890 -44.25 35.65 -19.77
N THR A 891 -44.57 36.73 -19.07
CA THR A 891 -44.96 36.73 -17.67
C THR A 891 -46.34 36.08 -17.54
N SER A 892 -46.54 35.21 -16.53
CA SER A 892 -47.75 35.24 -15.70
C SER A 892 -47.69 34.25 -14.52
N LYS A 893 -47.81 34.84 -13.33
CA LYS A 893 -48.33 34.35 -12.03
C LYS A 893 -47.62 33.21 -11.31
#